data_AF-I8QTP3-F1
#
_entry.id   AF-I8QTP3-F1
#
_cell.length_a   1.000
_cell.length_b   1.000
_cell.length_c   1.000
_cell.angle_alpha   90.00
_cell.angle_beta   90.00
_cell.angle_gamma   90.00
#
_symmetry.space_group_name_H-M   'P 1'
#
loop_
_entity.id
_entity.type
_entity.pdbx_description
1 polymer ?
#
loop_
_entity_poly.entity_id
_entity_poly.type
_entity_poly.pdbx_seq_one_letter_code
_entity_poly.pdbx_strand_id
1 'polypeptide(L)'
;MSAAFDGSGYRQRVLAPLRAGSSLDTADPFLIAGLDPTVPYTDSDIGAHLVRVLAFLQRERNSAKYATLATELVRRRVEWEEPLRDAESRERVRAHVLAARRSGDAERLAKVDGYLATVRERFGGIPASRVDGLRRLAAAAGVTVEEFDARLSREQIIVDGVGGGIEPLPPEVRRQIAERLAELRALRGGDRVSSASLWAFLGLAPDASPERLRAAYAAAAAANSRRPHDREKTVTADLLALVSARLIEGDPAAYTVGLIADAADELRPAVEEHVVLDGELTAVAFEGLVRAALATGRGLTAAQAKSVVLGVARELGAAVNVGGVVDYVVCPGCGRPEAAGAARHCRYCDTDLYTTCPSCGSMTEAAAVVCRHCGHSLRQAREAAEALAAVRRALESGRPRQAGDLLAAAHPVLVAVGGPVAGAADELGARVSAALGAADACWRALSEARAASRADSALDDARWLAAQAADVPGPDGRSPAEVLAELIAAQAVIRRRVEAARALPPEAQEAALAAVLATAADNRDALAALAALPLSPPSDLAAVSGPDGSVQLRWRASPSVGGPVSYRVERVVLVEGGGATLGRRSLGTTRSTELYDAGAPAWTPVRHEVTAICGERRSEPVTTAPVVCTRDLAELRAERTAAGIRLGWRLDGALSVVTVERTVAPSSPVSQPPRRARVTGGVFHDTDVVVGATYRYHVFVEYHDAAGHPARTPGAEAEVEVTARPRPVHDLAAVTTSGRTALRWTPPPGWEVRIYATPVAPGASGTGGGPGSTDPRFVPGSGPLPLGGLGAEGDDVRLAAITGPVRLVGASRTGQVAESAPVGEVIYTPVTVHGGSAVVGRAVRHVVIEPVRDLRADDRGESIVLSFQMPPGVTEARVLWRRDRTPTGPDDPYAASAKVTNTSLEIKGGWHLAAPADGWAYHVAAYPMYRAGGIARVATAGVAVLARPATRSDPPPAPTASGPATGGHLLGGPGGGPGGIPGGPFAGRPAAGPDAPGPDPITAAHPLGGPAQPRTGAIPLPVPVGARHPVPAHQPGGARVAAHGDNPPTTPLGGLPMPLLPPAGAGAPPAGGPAPAWQPRFAPGAPGPFVPGGAVPTGPGPGAVPPVVPDGPGVPEAPEDPGVPPAPGIPGSVAGGPMVTGPMPQAPDAVPLIQPTVTYTVSRSGWRRRTMRVQVRTSGPVGELILFARPGTAPPRAAAEAHELSRLAAVDQAVTRTIDVTLDGAQLPWGVRLLPALVHPTGWTVTHPADEDLVVH
;
A
#
# COMPACT_ATOMS: atom_id res chain seq x y z
N MET A 1 37.82 -6.17 114.43
CA MET A 1 38.68 -5.00 114.11
C MET A 1 38.19 -4.42 112.79
N SER A 2 38.06 -3.10 112.66
CA SER A 2 37.55 -2.49 111.41
C SER A 2 38.68 -2.25 110.41
N ALA A 3 38.46 -2.55 109.13
CA ALA A 3 39.44 -2.30 108.08
C ALA A 3 39.63 -0.79 107.85
N ALA A 4 40.88 -0.33 107.79
CA ALA A 4 41.20 1.07 107.55
C ALA A 4 40.77 1.49 106.12
N PHE A 5 40.22 2.69 105.98
CA PHE A 5 39.83 3.24 104.69
C PHE A 5 41.07 3.58 103.84
N ASP A 6 41.13 3.07 102.61
CA ASP A 6 42.22 3.29 101.65
C ASP A 6 42.21 4.74 101.09
N GLY A 7 42.65 5.69 101.91
CA GLY A 7 42.75 7.10 101.52
C GLY A 7 43.77 7.38 100.43
N SER A 8 44.79 6.52 100.26
CA SER A 8 45.82 6.71 99.23
C SER A 8 45.33 6.26 97.85
N GLY A 9 44.76 5.06 97.75
CA GLY A 9 44.14 4.58 96.53
C GLY A 9 42.85 5.33 96.18
N TYR A 10 42.08 5.83 97.15
CA TYR A 10 40.95 6.73 96.86
C TYR A 10 41.43 8.06 96.23
N ARG A 11 42.53 8.66 96.73
CA ARG A 11 43.13 9.84 96.08
C ARG A 11 43.57 9.55 94.63
N GLN A 12 44.09 8.35 94.36
CA GLN A 12 44.57 7.96 93.03
C GLN A 12 43.44 7.59 92.06
N ARG A 13 42.45 6.80 92.50
CA ARG A 13 41.36 6.27 91.66
C ARG A 13 40.20 7.25 91.47
N VAL A 14 40.00 8.19 92.40
CA VAL A 14 38.83 9.10 92.41
C VAL A 14 39.26 10.57 92.30
N LEU A 15 40.01 11.08 93.28
CA LEU A 15 40.30 12.53 93.35
C LEU A 15 41.28 13.03 92.28
N ALA A 16 42.20 12.20 91.80
CA ALA A 16 43.11 12.60 90.72
C ALA A 16 42.39 12.70 89.35
N PRO A 17 41.59 11.71 88.89
CA PRO A 17 40.77 11.86 87.69
C PRO A 17 39.77 13.03 87.77
N LEU A 18 39.02 13.15 88.87
CA LEU A 18 38.04 14.24 89.04
C LEU A 18 38.69 15.63 89.12
N ARG A 19 39.97 15.73 89.47
CA ARG A 19 40.75 16.99 89.39
C ARG A 19 41.28 17.28 87.98
N ALA A 20 41.45 16.27 87.13
CA ALA A 20 41.93 16.44 85.75
C ALA A 20 40.82 16.85 84.77
N GLY A 21 39.55 16.58 85.10
CA GLY A 21 38.40 17.07 84.34
C GLY A 21 38.22 18.59 84.42
N SER A 22 37.68 19.19 83.37
CA SER A 22 37.40 20.64 83.28
C SER A 22 36.21 21.09 84.14
N SER A 23 35.37 20.16 84.59
CA SER A 23 34.22 20.39 85.46
C SER A 23 33.95 19.17 86.34
N LEU A 24 33.45 19.38 87.56
CA LEU A 24 33.03 18.28 88.44
C LEU A 24 31.65 17.78 88.02
N ASP A 25 31.64 16.68 87.28
CA ASP A 25 30.43 15.88 87.04
C ASP A 25 30.09 15.02 88.27
N THR A 26 28.79 14.84 88.52
CA THR A 26 28.22 13.98 89.58
C THR A 26 27.41 12.81 89.03
N ALA A 27 27.27 12.68 87.69
CA ALA A 27 26.48 11.64 87.03
C ALA A 27 27.02 10.20 87.21
N ASP A 28 28.29 10.02 87.56
CA ASP A 28 28.86 8.75 88.02
C ASP A 28 29.13 8.78 89.54
N PRO A 29 28.12 8.54 90.38
CA PRO A 29 28.31 8.51 91.83
C PRO A 29 29.08 7.28 92.31
N PHE A 30 29.16 6.20 91.51
CA PHE A 30 29.99 5.04 91.84
C PHE A 30 31.48 5.42 91.81
N LEU A 31 31.91 6.17 90.80
CA LEU A 31 33.25 6.76 90.74
C LEU A 31 33.51 7.64 91.97
N ILE A 32 32.59 8.54 92.33
CA ILE A 32 32.76 9.45 93.49
C ILE A 32 32.82 8.67 94.82
N ALA A 33 31.97 7.65 94.99
CA ALA A 33 32.01 6.79 96.16
C ALA A 33 33.24 5.87 96.21
N GLY A 34 33.98 5.72 95.10
CA GLY A 34 35.08 4.77 94.99
C GLY A 34 34.63 3.31 95.00
N LEU A 35 33.41 3.04 94.53
CA LEU A 35 32.77 1.73 94.43
C LEU A 35 32.82 1.21 92.99
N ASP A 36 32.86 -0.12 92.84
CA ASP A 36 32.82 -0.76 91.52
C ASP A 36 31.36 -1.04 91.12
N PRO A 37 30.82 -0.40 90.06
CA PRO A 37 29.44 -0.64 89.63
C PRO A 37 29.19 -2.05 89.10
N THR A 38 30.21 -2.87 88.86
CA THR A 38 30.00 -4.29 88.52
C THR A 38 29.61 -5.13 89.74
N VAL A 39 30.05 -4.76 90.94
CA VAL A 39 29.90 -5.54 92.19
C VAL A 39 28.55 -5.23 92.88
N PRO A 40 27.80 -6.26 93.34
CA PRO A 40 26.62 -6.04 94.17
C PRO A 40 27.00 -5.72 95.62
N TYR A 41 26.30 -4.75 96.23
CA TYR A 41 26.49 -4.35 97.63
C TYR A 41 25.15 -4.21 98.36
N THR A 42 25.12 -4.48 99.66
CA THR A 42 23.95 -4.21 100.51
C THR A 42 23.88 -2.74 100.93
N ASP A 43 22.69 -2.28 101.31
CA ASP A 43 22.48 -0.89 101.77
C ASP A 43 23.26 -0.59 103.06
N SER A 44 23.46 -1.62 103.90
CA SER A 44 24.29 -1.54 105.12
C SER A 44 25.77 -1.33 104.79
N ASP A 45 26.31 -2.11 103.84
CA ASP A 45 27.70 -1.99 103.40
C ASP A 45 27.99 -0.62 102.76
N ILE A 46 27.05 -0.16 101.92
CA ILE A 46 27.14 1.15 101.27
C ILE A 46 26.97 2.30 102.26
N GLY A 47 25.99 2.24 103.18
CA GLY A 47 25.85 3.24 104.24
C GLY A 47 27.13 3.36 105.08
N ALA A 48 27.69 2.22 105.49
CA ALA A 48 28.96 2.18 106.22
C ALA A 48 30.15 2.67 105.37
N HIS A 49 30.15 2.46 104.05
CA HIS A 49 31.20 2.93 103.15
C HIS A 49 31.14 4.43 102.89
N LEU A 50 29.96 4.96 102.57
CA LEU A 50 29.74 6.39 102.30
C LEU A 50 30.09 7.25 103.51
N VAL A 51 29.82 6.77 104.73
CA VAL A 51 30.30 7.42 105.97
C VAL A 51 31.83 7.48 106.05
N ARG A 52 32.55 6.40 105.66
CA ARG A 52 34.02 6.39 105.61
C ARG A 52 34.57 7.35 104.53
N VAL A 53 33.96 7.37 103.35
CA VAL A 53 34.30 8.28 102.24
C VAL A 53 34.11 9.73 102.68
N LEU A 54 32.96 10.08 103.27
CA LEU A 54 32.69 11.44 103.75
C LEU A 54 33.63 11.87 104.87
N ALA A 55 33.91 10.99 105.85
CA ALA A 55 34.90 11.27 106.89
C ALA A 55 36.33 11.43 106.32
N PHE A 56 36.65 10.80 105.19
CA PHE A 56 37.90 11.05 104.47
C PHE A 56 37.89 12.38 103.71
N LEU A 57 36.86 12.65 102.90
CA LEU A 57 36.70 13.90 102.15
C LEU A 57 36.71 15.13 103.09
N GLN A 58 36.04 15.06 104.25
CA GLN A 58 36.05 16.13 105.26
C GLN A 58 37.46 16.46 105.77
N ARG A 59 38.37 15.47 105.86
CA ARG A 59 39.78 15.70 106.19
C ARG A 59 40.57 16.27 105.00
N GLU A 60 40.29 15.79 103.79
CA GLU A 60 40.90 16.33 102.55
C GLU A 60 40.47 17.78 102.24
N ARG A 61 39.44 18.35 102.89
CA ARG A 61 39.14 19.79 102.81
C ARG A 61 40.29 20.68 103.25
N ASN A 62 41.20 20.17 104.09
CA ASN A 62 42.41 20.87 104.53
C ASN A 62 43.67 20.42 103.74
N SER A 63 43.50 19.65 102.66
CA SER A 63 44.60 19.10 101.86
C SER A 63 45.11 20.10 100.84
N ALA A 64 46.39 20.49 100.92
CA ALA A 64 47.02 21.44 99.98
C ALA A 64 46.89 21.05 98.49
N LYS A 65 46.62 19.77 98.17
CA LYS A 65 46.41 19.29 96.80
C LYS A 65 44.93 19.12 96.40
N TYR A 66 44.00 18.96 97.36
CA TYR A 66 42.60 18.58 97.05
C TYR A 66 41.52 19.40 97.78
N ALA A 67 41.88 20.39 98.62
CA ALA A 67 40.96 21.18 99.45
C ALA A 67 39.69 21.67 98.74
N THR A 68 39.83 22.27 97.56
CA THR A 68 38.71 22.81 96.76
C THR A 68 37.78 21.70 96.27
N LEU A 69 38.33 20.65 95.66
CA LEU A 69 37.57 19.51 95.13
C LEU A 69 36.88 18.72 96.25
N ALA A 70 37.58 18.48 97.36
CA ALA A 70 37.02 17.80 98.53
C ALA A 70 35.93 18.64 99.22
N THR A 71 36.08 19.96 99.26
CA THR A 71 35.03 20.87 99.75
C THR A 71 33.81 20.85 98.85
N GLU A 72 33.98 20.86 97.53
CA GLU A 72 32.88 20.85 96.57
C GLU A 72 32.14 19.50 96.55
N LEU A 73 32.85 18.37 96.62
CA LEU A 73 32.26 17.04 96.78
C LEU A 73 31.47 16.90 98.09
N VAL A 74 31.93 17.54 99.18
CA VAL A 74 31.19 17.59 100.46
C VAL A 74 30.00 18.57 100.38
N ARG A 75 30.08 19.65 99.58
CA ARG A 75 28.96 20.58 99.34
C ARG A 75 27.84 19.91 98.55
N ARG A 76 28.19 19.20 97.48
CA ARG A 76 27.29 18.47 96.57
C ARG A 76 26.99 17.03 97.04
N ARG A 77 27.25 16.74 98.33
CA ARG A 77 27.08 15.44 98.99
C ARG A 77 25.80 14.69 98.60
N VAL A 78 24.66 15.38 98.62
CA VAL A 78 23.34 14.77 98.40
C VAL A 78 23.26 14.15 97.00
N GLU A 79 23.75 14.86 95.98
CA GLU A 79 23.63 14.46 94.57
C GLU A 79 24.27 13.10 94.24
N TRP A 80 25.33 12.73 94.96
CA TRP A 80 26.05 11.47 94.72
C TRP A 80 25.89 10.43 95.83
N GLU A 81 25.50 10.83 97.05
CA GLU A 81 25.24 9.89 98.14
C GLU A 81 23.81 9.32 98.07
N GLU A 82 22.81 10.16 97.78
CA GLU A 82 21.40 9.76 97.78
C GLU A 82 21.07 8.67 96.76
N PRO A 83 21.53 8.72 95.48
CA PRO A 83 21.20 7.70 94.49
C PRO A 83 21.82 6.32 94.76
N LEU A 84 22.77 6.21 95.70
CA LEU A 84 23.42 4.95 96.07
C LEU A 84 22.80 4.29 97.31
N ARG A 85 22.13 5.04 98.18
CA ARG A 85 21.60 4.54 99.47
C ARG A 85 20.45 3.54 99.30
N ASP A 86 19.52 3.84 98.41
CA ASP A 86 18.37 2.99 98.10
C ASP A 86 18.74 1.94 97.04
N ALA A 87 18.26 0.70 97.21
CA ALA A 87 18.59 -0.42 96.35
C ALA A 87 18.05 -0.27 94.92
N GLU A 88 16.81 0.21 94.74
CA GLU A 88 16.22 0.38 93.40
C GLU A 88 16.89 1.53 92.64
N SER A 89 17.09 2.67 93.31
CA SER A 89 17.80 3.82 92.77
C SER A 89 19.26 3.49 92.41
N ARG A 90 19.94 2.72 93.26
CA ARG A 90 21.30 2.26 93.01
C ARG A 90 21.39 1.41 91.75
N GLU A 91 20.48 0.45 91.55
CA GLU A 91 20.51 -0.42 90.37
C GLU A 91 20.18 0.35 89.07
N ARG A 92 19.25 1.31 89.10
CA ARG A 92 19.00 2.21 87.95
C ARG A 92 20.25 2.99 87.55
N VAL A 93 20.94 3.59 88.52
CA VAL A 93 22.16 4.38 88.28
C VAL A 93 23.31 3.47 87.84
N ARG A 94 23.46 2.28 88.43
CA ARG A 94 24.42 1.26 88.02
C ARG A 94 24.26 0.89 86.54
N ALA A 95 23.03 0.61 86.11
CA ALA A 95 22.72 0.30 84.71
C ALA A 95 23.06 1.47 83.77
N HIS A 96 22.74 2.71 84.18
CA HIS A 96 23.05 3.91 83.41
C HIS A 96 24.56 4.16 83.27
N VAL A 97 25.31 4.12 84.37
CA VAL A 97 26.78 4.29 84.39
C VAL A 97 27.47 3.22 83.54
N LEU A 98 27.05 1.95 83.66
CA LEU A 98 27.61 0.86 82.83
C LEU A 98 27.26 1.01 81.35
N ALA A 99 26.14 1.65 80.98
CA ALA A 99 25.83 1.97 79.59
C ALA A 99 26.67 3.14 79.06
N ALA A 100 26.80 4.22 79.84
CA ALA A 100 27.58 5.40 79.46
C ALA A 100 29.06 5.06 79.19
N ARG A 101 29.69 4.26 80.07
CA ARG A 101 31.09 3.83 79.90
C ARG A 101 31.30 3.07 78.58
N ARG A 102 30.41 2.14 78.22
CA ARG A 102 30.47 1.41 76.94
C ARG A 102 30.33 2.32 75.70
N SER A 103 29.57 3.42 75.79
CA SER A 103 29.43 4.38 74.68
C SER A 103 30.74 5.13 74.43
N GLY A 104 31.39 5.62 75.50
CA GLY A 104 32.67 6.32 75.39
C GLY A 104 33.80 5.43 74.83
N ASP A 105 33.79 4.13 75.14
CA ASP A 105 34.72 3.17 74.56
C ASP A 105 34.49 2.99 73.05
N ALA A 106 33.22 2.86 72.63
CA ALA A 106 32.88 2.74 71.21
C ALA A 106 33.27 3.99 70.40
N GLU A 107 33.08 5.19 70.95
CA GLU A 107 33.44 6.46 70.29
C GLU A 107 34.96 6.64 70.11
N ARG A 108 35.76 6.33 71.15
CA ARG A 108 37.24 6.38 71.07
C ARG A 108 37.77 5.46 69.97
N LEU A 109 37.21 4.25 69.89
CA LEU A 109 37.61 3.24 68.92
C LEU A 109 37.15 3.59 67.49
N ALA A 110 35.90 4.04 67.30
CA ALA A 110 35.37 4.46 66.01
C ALA A 110 36.17 5.62 65.39
N LYS A 111 36.71 6.52 66.23
CA LYS A 111 37.58 7.62 65.79
C LYS A 111 38.91 7.11 65.18
N VAL A 112 39.47 6.02 65.70
CA VAL A 112 40.67 5.37 65.14
C VAL A 112 40.34 4.59 63.87
N ASP A 113 39.20 3.89 63.84
CA ASP A 113 38.71 3.20 62.63
C ASP A 113 38.49 4.20 61.48
N GLY A 114 38.01 5.41 61.78
CA GLY A 114 37.91 6.52 60.81
C GLY A 114 39.26 6.97 60.25
N TYR A 115 40.31 7.09 61.08
CA TYR A 115 41.66 7.42 60.59
C TYR A 115 42.23 6.34 59.65
N LEU A 116 42.05 5.05 59.99
CA LEU A 116 42.48 3.93 59.16
C LEU A 116 41.74 3.92 57.81
N ALA A 117 40.41 4.13 57.83
CA ALA A 117 39.59 4.22 56.62
C ALA A 117 40.05 5.34 55.69
N THR A 118 40.27 6.56 56.21
CA THR A 118 40.73 7.71 55.42
C THR A 118 42.10 7.48 54.77
N VAL A 119 43.01 6.77 55.44
CA VAL A 119 44.32 6.42 54.86
C VAL A 119 44.18 5.34 53.79
N ARG A 120 43.43 4.26 54.06
CA ARG A 120 43.19 3.18 53.09
C ARG A 120 42.53 3.71 51.81
N GLU A 121 41.48 4.51 51.94
CA GLU A 121 40.71 5.05 50.80
C GLU A 121 41.56 5.98 49.91
N ARG A 122 42.55 6.66 50.50
CA ARG A 122 43.48 7.54 49.79
C ARG A 122 44.65 6.83 49.10
N PHE A 123 45.12 5.70 49.64
CA PHE A 123 46.37 5.05 49.21
C PHE A 123 46.20 3.58 48.73
N GLY A 124 45.00 3.01 48.78
CA GLY A 124 44.75 1.60 48.46
C GLY A 124 45.20 0.60 49.55
N GLY A 125 45.72 1.11 50.66
CA GLY A 125 46.26 0.36 51.80
C GLY A 125 46.83 1.32 52.83
N ILE A 126 47.42 0.81 53.92
CA ILE A 126 48.07 1.61 54.96
C ILE A 126 49.57 1.71 54.68
N PRO A 127 50.13 2.90 54.36
CA PRO A 127 51.54 3.03 54.02
C PRO A 127 52.44 2.80 55.25
N ALA A 128 53.49 1.99 55.09
CA ALA A 128 54.41 1.61 56.16
C ALA A 128 55.04 2.84 56.85
N SER A 129 55.40 3.89 56.11
CA SER A 129 55.96 5.14 56.68
C SER A 129 55.00 5.88 57.62
N ARG A 130 53.71 5.56 57.57
CA ARG A 130 52.63 6.27 58.30
C ARG A 130 52.13 5.54 59.54
N VAL A 131 52.47 4.25 59.71
CA VAL A 131 52.00 3.43 60.83
C VAL A 131 52.32 4.07 62.18
N ASP A 132 53.55 4.54 62.41
CA ASP A 132 53.91 5.16 63.69
C ASP A 132 53.31 6.55 63.90
N GLY A 133 52.92 7.24 62.82
CA GLY A 133 52.08 8.44 62.89
C GLY A 133 50.66 8.11 63.36
N LEU A 134 50.07 7.05 62.82
CA LEU A 134 48.75 6.55 63.22
C LEU A 134 48.75 6.02 64.65
N ARG A 135 49.80 5.31 65.10
CA ARG A 135 49.97 4.92 66.52
C ARG A 135 49.95 6.10 67.47
N ARG A 136 50.65 7.20 67.13
CA ARG A 136 50.62 8.44 67.94
C ARG A 136 49.23 9.08 67.98
N LEU A 137 48.48 9.05 66.87
CA LEU A 137 47.10 9.55 66.81
C LEU A 137 46.09 8.66 67.57
N ALA A 138 46.30 7.34 67.58
CA ALA A 138 45.49 6.41 68.36
C ALA A 138 45.74 6.55 69.86
N ALA A 139 47.01 6.66 70.27
CA ALA A 139 47.37 6.97 71.66
C ALA A 139 46.80 8.33 72.12
N ALA A 140 46.79 9.35 71.25
CA ALA A 140 46.16 10.64 71.51
C ALA A 140 44.62 10.58 71.55
N ALA A 141 43.99 9.55 70.98
CA ALA A 141 42.58 9.22 71.17
C ALA A 141 42.31 8.32 72.40
N GLY A 142 43.36 7.97 73.16
CA GLY A 142 43.29 7.11 74.34
C GLY A 142 43.15 5.63 74.04
N VAL A 143 43.41 5.18 72.82
CA VAL A 143 43.38 3.76 72.40
C VAL A 143 44.77 3.15 72.63
N THR A 144 44.84 1.93 73.17
CA THR A 144 46.14 1.30 73.49
C THR A 144 46.87 0.80 72.24
N VAL A 145 48.16 0.45 72.38
CA VAL A 145 48.97 -0.07 71.27
C VAL A 145 48.41 -1.42 70.79
N GLU A 146 47.95 -2.25 71.72
CA GLU A 146 47.35 -3.56 71.46
C GLU A 146 45.99 -3.43 70.76
N GLU A 147 45.14 -2.49 71.20
CA GLU A 147 43.85 -2.18 70.56
C GLU A 147 44.01 -1.61 69.14
N PHE A 148 45.09 -0.87 68.89
CA PHE A 148 45.45 -0.34 67.58
C PHE A 148 46.06 -1.41 66.66
N ASP A 149 47.05 -2.16 67.13
CA ASP A 149 47.71 -3.19 66.31
C ASP A 149 46.75 -4.35 65.98
N ALA A 150 45.77 -4.65 66.85
CA ALA A 150 44.67 -5.60 66.58
C ALA A 150 43.63 -5.11 65.54
N ARG A 151 43.67 -3.82 65.19
CA ARG A 151 42.94 -3.22 64.05
C ARG A 151 43.82 -3.18 62.81
N LEU A 152 45.05 -2.71 62.96
CA LEU A 152 46.04 -2.62 61.87
C LEU A 152 46.29 -3.99 61.20
N SER A 153 46.25 -5.09 61.97
CA SER A 153 46.37 -6.45 61.45
C SER A 153 45.24 -6.89 60.50
N ARG A 154 44.17 -6.10 60.38
CA ARG A 154 43.04 -6.32 59.44
C ARG A 154 43.18 -5.48 58.16
N GLU A 155 44.16 -4.58 58.12
CA GLU A 155 44.41 -3.65 57.02
C GLU A 155 45.63 -4.08 56.21
N GLN A 156 45.60 -3.87 54.89
CA GLN A 156 46.73 -4.20 54.02
C GLN A 156 47.83 -3.13 54.14
N ILE A 157 48.97 -3.49 54.74
CA ILE A 157 50.15 -2.62 54.79
C ILE A 157 50.84 -2.61 53.41
N ILE A 158 51.16 -1.42 52.91
CA ILE A 158 51.87 -1.20 51.63
C ILE A 158 53.22 -0.51 51.86
N VAL A 159 54.23 -0.85 51.06
CA VAL A 159 55.58 -0.28 51.18
C VAL A 159 55.69 0.99 50.34
N ASP A 160 55.86 2.14 50.99
CA ASP A 160 55.86 3.48 50.36
C ASP A 160 57.22 4.20 50.43
N GLY A 161 58.30 3.46 50.70
CA GLY A 161 59.64 4.00 50.91
C GLY A 161 60.38 4.37 49.63
N VAL A 162 60.25 5.64 49.19
CA VAL A 162 61.27 6.27 48.31
C VAL A 162 62.54 6.51 49.14
N GLY A 163 63.70 6.06 48.66
CA GLY A 163 65.01 6.34 49.29
C GLY A 163 65.65 5.20 50.09
N GLY A 164 65.22 3.94 49.90
CA GLY A 164 65.79 2.76 50.57
C GLY A 164 67.19 2.33 50.11
N GLY A 165 68.17 3.23 50.11
CA GLY A 165 69.61 2.89 49.90
C GLY A 165 70.04 2.49 48.49
N ILE A 166 69.15 2.59 47.49
CA ILE A 166 69.46 2.30 46.08
C ILE A 166 70.16 3.50 45.44
N GLU A 167 71.35 3.29 44.88
CA GLU A 167 72.15 4.32 44.22
C GLU A 167 71.59 4.62 42.80
N PRO A 168 71.47 5.90 42.38
CA PRO A 168 70.99 6.25 41.04
C PRO A 168 71.95 5.77 39.94
N LEU A 169 71.43 5.48 38.75
CA LEU A 169 72.26 5.16 37.58
C LEU A 169 73.34 6.25 37.33
N PRO A 170 74.55 5.87 36.88
CA PRO A 170 75.64 6.82 36.63
C PRO A 170 75.23 7.98 35.69
N PRO A 171 75.63 9.24 35.96
CA PRO A 171 75.15 10.41 35.21
C PRO A 171 75.33 10.32 33.68
N GLU A 172 76.41 9.69 33.22
CA GLU A 172 76.68 9.43 31.80
C GLU A 172 75.56 8.61 31.13
N VAL A 173 75.11 7.55 31.81
CA VAL A 173 74.03 6.66 31.33
C VAL A 173 72.69 7.40 31.34
N ARG A 174 72.45 8.26 32.33
CA ARG A 174 71.23 9.08 32.41
C ARG A 174 71.19 10.10 31.25
N ARG A 175 72.31 10.74 30.94
CA ARG A 175 72.45 11.66 29.79
C ARG A 175 72.20 10.94 28.46
N GLN A 176 72.82 9.78 28.24
CA GLN A 176 72.63 8.96 27.04
C GLN A 176 71.15 8.59 26.81
N ILE A 177 70.43 8.21 27.88
CA ILE A 177 68.99 7.90 27.81
C ILE A 177 68.19 9.17 27.45
N ALA A 178 68.49 10.30 28.07
CA ALA A 178 67.80 11.57 27.81
C ALA A 178 68.02 12.06 26.36
N GLU A 179 69.25 11.95 25.83
CA GLU A 179 69.58 12.30 24.45
C GLU A 179 68.80 11.47 23.42
N ARG A 180 68.73 10.14 23.60
CA ARG A 180 67.96 9.26 22.70
C ARG A 180 66.46 9.46 22.80
N LEU A 181 65.92 9.78 23.98
CA LEU A 181 64.51 10.15 24.14
C LEU A 181 64.20 11.50 23.48
N ALA A 182 65.11 12.48 23.55
CA ALA A 182 64.98 13.76 22.86
C ALA A 182 65.07 13.62 21.33
N GLU A 183 65.96 12.74 20.83
CA GLU A 183 66.04 12.39 19.41
C GLU A 183 64.74 11.74 18.91
N LEU A 184 64.20 10.77 19.67
CA LEU A 184 62.91 10.14 19.34
C LEU A 184 61.76 11.16 19.34
N ARG A 185 61.76 12.11 20.27
CA ARG A 185 60.77 13.21 20.35
C ARG A 185 60.79 14.07 19.09
N ALA A 186 61.97 14.41 18.59
CA ALA A 186 62.11 15.19 17.35
C ALA A 186 61.59 14.41 16.13
N LEU A 187 61.89 13.12 16.03
CA LEU A 187 61.41 12.25 14.96
C LEU A 187 59.88 12.04 15.00
N ARG A 188 59.28 12.02 16.20
CA ARG A 188 57.82 11.88 16.41
C ARG A 188 57.08 13.22 16.50
N GLY A 189 57.51 14.22 15.73
CA GLY A 189 56.79 15.50 15.60
C GLY A 189 56.61 16.29 16.90
N GLY A 190 57.41 16.00 17.93
CA GLY A 190 57.34 16.66 19.23
C GLY A 190 56.54 15.93 20.33
N ASP A 191 56.12 14.66 20.15
CA ASP A 191 55.43 13.88 21.20
C ASP A 191 56.23 13.84 22.52
N ARG A 192 55.89 14.74 23.45
CA ARG A 192 56.51 14.86 24.78
C ARG A 192 56.07 13.74 25.73
N VAL A 193 54.96 13.06 25.44
CA VAL A 193 54.34 12.09 26.34
C VAL A 193 55.06 10.74 26.21
N SER A 194 55.11 10.13 25.03
CA SER A 194 55.77 8.82 24.88
C SER A 194 57.30 8.89 24.79
N SER A 195 57.88 10.09 24.86
CA SER A 195 59.32 10.32 24.99
C SER A 195 59.73 10.88 26.37
N ALA A 196 58.84 10.85 27.37
CA ALA A 196 59.12 11.42 28.70
C ALA A 196 60.18 10.64 29.49
N SER A 197 60.15 9.31 29.39
CA SER A 197 61.03 8.37 30.09
C SER A 197 61.00 7.01 29.38
N LEU A 198 61.90 6.08 29.76
CA LEU A 198 61.85 4.70 29.25
C LEU A 198 60.53 3.99 29.62
N TRP A 199 59.93 4.34 30.76
CA TRP A 199 58.60 3.85 31.15
C TRP A 199 57.52 4.32 30.17
N ALA A 200 57.48 5.63 29.88
CA ALA A 200 56.50 6.20 28.96
C ALA A 200 56.68 5.74 27.51
N PHE A 201 57.93 5.49 27.09
CA PHE A 201 58.28 4.88 25.80
C PHE A 201 57.71 3.48 25.61
N LEU A 202 57.71 2.65 26.67
CA LEU A 202 57.15 1.30 26.66
C LEU A 202 55.64 1.24 26.83
N GLY A 203 54.98 2.35 27.15
CA GLY A 203 53.55 2.35 27.45
C GLY A 203 53.20 2.12 28.93
N LEU A 204 54.15 2.27 29.86
CA LEU A 204 54.03 1.78 31.23
C LEU A 204 54.17 2.88 32.30
N ALA A 205 53.66 2.58 33.49
CA ALA A 205 53.93 3.32 34.72
C ALA A 205 55.13 2.69 35.48
N PRO A 206 55.85 3.43 36.35
CA PRO A 206 57.05 2.93 37.04
C PRO A 206 56.82 1.76 38.03
N ASP A 207 55.57 1.48 38.38
CA ASP A 207 55.10 0.40 39.25
C ASP A 207 54.60 -0.84 38.46
N ALA A 208 54.85 -0.88 37.13
CA ALA A 208 54.43 -2.00 36.30
C ALA A 208 55.10 -3.32 36.70
N SER A 209 54.32 -4.41 36.76
CA SER A 209 54.85 -5.73 37.12
C SER A 209 55.85 -6.27 36.08
N PRO A 210 56.85 -7.08 36.48
CA PRO A 210 57.87 -7.58 35.56
C PRO A 210 57.33 -8.35 34.35
N GLU A 211 56.17 -9.01 34.44
CA GLU A 211 55.54 -9.63 33.26
C GLU A 211 55.02 -8.58 32.28
N ARG A 212 54.34 -7.52 32.77
CA ARG A 212 53.86 -6.40 31.93
C ARG A 212 55.02 -5.67 31.26
N LEU A 213 56.15 -5.51 31.96
CA LEU A 213 57.37 -4.94 31.40
C LEU A 213 57.94 -5.78 30.25
N ARG A 214 58.10 -7.09 30.44
CA ARG A 214 58.58 -8.01 29.39
C ARG A 214 57.61 -8.08 28.20
N ALA A 215 56.30 -8.08 28.45
CA ALA A 215 55.28 -8.08 27.41
C ALA A 215 55.29 -6.79 26.58
N ALA A 216 55.37 -5.62 27.23
CA ALA A 216 55.47 -4.33 26.56
C ALA A 216 56.75 -4.21 25.72
N TYR A 217 57.89 -4.65 26.27
CA TYR A 217 59.16 -4.72 25.54
C TYR A 217 59.06 -5.61 24.30
N ALA A 218 58.51 -6.83 24.44
CA ALA A 218 58.33 -7.75 23.31
C ALA A 218 57.40 -7.17 22.23
N ALA A 219 56.31 -6.50 22.63
CA ALA A 219 55.40 -5.82 21.71
C ALA A 219 56.08 -4.66 20.98
N ALA A 220 56.85 -3.82 21.68
CA ALA A 220 57.59 -2.70 21.10
C ALA A 220 58.71 -3.17 20.16
N ALA A 221 59.45 -4.23 20.52
CA ALA A 221 60.46 -4.85 19.66
C ALA A 221 59.85 -5.47 18.40
N ALA A 222 58.70 -6.16 18.51
CA ALA A 222 57.97 -6.71 17.37
C ALA A 222 57.34 -5.62 16.48
N ALA A 223 56.95 -4.48 17.04
CA ALA A 223 56.54 -3.32 16.26
C ALA A 223 57.74 -2.70 15.51
N ASN A 224 58.88 -2.54 16.18
CA ASN A 224 60.07 -1.94 15.58
C ASN A 224 60.67 -2.82 14.47
N SER A 225 60.67 -4.15 14.63
CA SER A 225 61.19 -5.06 13.59
C SER A 225 60.42 -4.95 12.27
N ARG A 226 59.10 -4.72 12.33
CA ARG A 226 58.21 -4.54 11.16
C ARG A 226 58.30 -3.17 10.47
N ARG A 227 58.92 -2.16 11.09
CA ARG A 227 59.08 -0.83 10.46
C ARG A 227 59.99 -0.86 9.23
N PRO A 228 59.83 0.07 8.26
CA PRO A 228 60.85 0.37 7.25
C PRO A 228 62.23 0.67 7.87
N HIS A 229 63.30 0.58 7.10
CA HIS A 229 64.65 0.88 7.61
C HIS A 229 64.91 2.39 7.57
N ASP A 230 64.46 3.09 8.62
CA ASP A 230 64.56 4.53 8.81
C ASP A 230 65.29 4.90 10.12
N ARG A 231 65.52 6.20 10.35
CA ARG A 231 66.20 6.69 11.56
C ARG A 231 65.41 6.43 12.85
N GLU A 232 64.07 6.44 12.80
CA GLU A 232 63.25 6.12 13.97
C GLU A 232 63.42 4.65 14.38
N LYS A 233 63.56 3.73 13.41
CA LYS A 233 63.85 2.32 13.68
C LYS A 233 65.18 2.12 14.40
N THR A 234 66.23 2.87 14.04
CA THR A 234 67.52 2.86 14.74
C THR A 234 67.39 3.40 16.17
N VAL A 235 66.83 4.60 16.35
CA VAL A 235 66.70 5.24 17.68
C VAL A 235 65.79 4.41 18.61
N THR A 236 64.73 3.80 18.05
CA THR A 236 63.85 2.87 18.79
C THR A 236 64.59 1.58 19.18
N ALA A 237 65.54 1.09 18.36
CA ALA A 237 66.37 -0.07 18.72
C ALA A 237 67.38 0.26 19.84
N ASP A 238 68.05 1.42 19.76
CA ASP A 238 68.93 1.92 20.84
C ASP A 238 68.17 2.03 22.17
N LEU A 239 66.96 2.60 22.16
CA LEU A 239 66.11 2.73 23.35
C LEU A 239 65.61 1.38 23.87
N LEU A 240 65.32 0.41 23.00
CA LEU A 240 64.98 -0.95 23.41
C LEU A 240 66.18 -1.68 24.05
N ALA A 241 67.41 -1.50 23.53
CA ALA A 241 68.61 -2.03 24.17
C ALA A 241 68.83 -1.41 25.56
N LEU A 242 68.62 -0.10 25.71
CA LEU A 242 68.65 0.59 27.01
C LEU A 242 67.56 0.10 27.97
N VAL A 243 66.35 -0.21 27.48
CA VAL A 243 65.29 -0.86 28.28
C VAL A 243 65.75 -2.23 28.77
N SER A 244 66.29 -3.09 27.89
CA SER A 244 66.71 -4.45 28.25
C SER A 244 67.78 -4.39 29.35
N ALA A 245 68.87 -3.65 29.10
CA ALA A 245 70.02 -3.56 29.99
C ALA A 245 69.78 -2.80 31.32
N ARG A 246 68.66 -2.08 31.48
CA ARG A 246 68.40 -1.22 32.67
C ARG A 246 67.09 -1.48 33.39
N LEU A 247 66.07 -2.02 32.72
CA LEU A 247 64.77 -2.34 33.32
C LEU A 247 64.45 -3.85 33.33
N ILE A 248 65.07 -4.66 32.46
CA ILE A 248 64.80 -6.10 32.38
C ILE A 248 65.93 -6.92 33.02
N GLU A 249 67.18 -6.53 32.75
CA GLU A 249 68.40 -7.17 33.24
C GLU A 249 68.99 -6.45 34.47
N GLY A 250 68.69 -5.16 34.63
CA GLY A 250 69.10 -4.32 35.76
C GLY A 250 67.94 -3.95 36.68
N ASP A 251 68.24 -3.24 37.77
CA ASP A 251 67.23 -2.77 38.72
C ASP A 251 66.44 -1.54 38.18
N PRO A 252 65.11 -1.65 37.96
CA PRO A 252 64.28 -0.54 37.50
C PRO A 252 64.17 0.61 38.52
N ALA A 253 64.41 0.35 39.81
CA ALA A 253 64.41 1.37 40.84
C ALA A 253 65.58 2.34 40.66
N ALA A 254 66.78 1.85 40.30
CA ALA A 254 67.96 2.70 40.06
C ALA A 254 67.76 3.70 38.91
N TYR A 255 67.01 3.34 37.85
CA TYR A 255 66.60 4.30 36.81
C TYR A 255 65.62 5.34 37.35
N THR A 256 64.63 4.90 38.14
CA THR A 256 63.58 5.77 38.68
C THR A 256 64.12 6.74 39.73
N VAL A 257 65.08 6.32 40.56
CA VAL A 257 65.85 7.19 41.47
C VAL A 257 66.75 8.13 40.67
N GLY A 258 67.32 7.69 39.55
CA GLY A 258 68.06 8.55 38.61
C GLY A 258 67.24 9.72 38.05
N LEU A 259 65.97 9.49 37.69
CA LEU A 259 65.05 10.56 37.25
C LEU A 259 64.73 11.57 38.36
N ILE A 260 64.68 11.11 39.61
CA ILE A 260 64.48 11.96 40.81
C ILE A 260 65.74 12.80 41.06
N ALA A 261 66.93 12.22 40.92
CA ALA A 261 68.21 12.93 41.07
C ALA A 261 68.39 14.02 39.99
N ASP A 262 68.18 13.71 38.71
CA ASP A 262 68.30 14.70 37.63
C ASP A 262 67.33 15.88 37.80
N ALA A 263 66.14 15.64 38.34
CA ALA A 263 65.18 16.71 38.64
C ALA A 263 65.54 17.51 39.89
N ALA A 264 66.19 16.90 40.89
CA ALA A 264 66.73 17.61 42.04
C ALA A 264 67.85 18.55 41.61
N ASP A 265 68.78 18.08 40.78
CA ASP A 265 69.89 18.88 40.24
C ASP A 265 69.39 20.03 39.35
N GLU A 266 68.37 19.80 38.52
CA GLU A 266 67.75 20.82 37.65
C GLU A 266 66.98 21.90 38.44
N LEU A 267 66.32 21.53 39.55
CA LEU A 267 65.53 22.47 40.36
C LEU A 267 66.37 23.19 41.42
N ARG A 268 67.53 22.65 41.81
CA ARG A 268 68.36 23.16 42.90
C ARG A 268 68.61 24.67 42.84
N PRO A 269 69.01 25.29 41.71
CA PRO A 269 69.24 26.74 41.66
C PRO A 269 67.99 27.59 41.94
N ALA A 270 66.80 27.11 41.51
CA ALA A 270 65.54 27.83 41.72
C ALA A 270 64.96 27.63 43.13
N VAL A 271 65.28 26.51 43.80
CA VAL A 271 65.02 26.35 45.24
C VAL A 271 65.98 27.23 46.04
N GLU A 272 67.27 27.25 45.68
CA GLU A 272 68.29 28.12 46.29
C GLU A 272 67.94 29.61 46.18
N GLU A 273 67.48 30.07 45.01
CA GLU A 273 67.01 31.44 44.79
C GLU A 273 65.92 31.84 45.80
N HIS A 274 64.84 31.05 45.91
CA HIS A 274 63.78 31.33 46.89
C HIS A 274 64.27 31.23 48.34
N VAL A 275 65.09 30.23 48.68
CA VAL A 275 65.60 30.08 50.05
C VAL A 275 66.53 31.23 50.45
N VAL A 276 67.30 31.79 49.52
CA VAL A 276 68.20 32.94 49.75
C VAL A 276 67.44 34.27 49.79
N LEU A 277 66.40 34.45 48.97
CA LEU A 277 65.61 35.69 48.90
C LEU A 277 64.53 35.78 49.98
N ASP A 278 63.73 34.72 50.15
CA ASP A 278 62.52 34.70 50.98
C ASP A 278 62.78 34.11 52.38
N GLY A 279 63.88 33.36 52.59
CA GLY A 279 64.24 32.69 53.85
C GLY A 279 63.38 31.46 54.20
N GLU A 280 62.16 31.38 53.66
CA GLU A 280 61.31 30.18 53.64
C GLU A 280 60.77 29.91 52.24
N LEU A 281 60.48 28.64 51.94
CA LEU A 281 59.81 28.27 50.70
C LEU A 281 58.29 28.44 50.87
N THR A 282 57.77 29.59 50.40
CA THR A 282 56.34 29.91 50.50
C THR A 282 55.46 28.92 49.75
N ALA A 283 54.17 28.82 50.12
CA ALA A 283 53.22 27.89 49.47
C ALA A 283 53.03 28.16 47.96
N VAL A 284 53.23 29.39 47.51
CA VAL A 284 53.17 29.77 46.08
C VAL A 284 54.45 29.36 45.36
N ALA A 285 55.63 29.59 45.97
CA ALA A 285 56.91 29.15 45.43
C ALA A 285 56.97 27.61 45.34
N PHE A 286 56.54 26.90 46.39
CA PHE A 286 56.50 25.44 46.43
C PHE A 286 55.65 24.86 45.29
N GLU A 287 54.40 25.30 45.12
CA GLU A 287 53.53 24.82 44.04
C GLU A 287 54.01 25.31 42.65
N GLY A 288 54.74 26.42 42.56
CA GLY A 288 55.46 26.86 41.35
C GLY A 288 56.60 25.92 40.95
N LEU A 289 57.45 25.54 41.92
CA LEU A 289 58.59 24.63 41.72
C LEU A 289 58.12 23.19 41.43
N VAL A 290 57.05 22.73 42.08
CA VAL A 290 56.39 21.45 41.75
C VAL A 290 55.85 21.48 40.31
N ARG A 291 55.31 22.61 39.85
CA ARG A 291 54.85 22.78 38.48
C ARG A 291 56.01 22.79 37.48
N ALA A 292 57.13 23.42 37.81
CA ALA A 292 58.36 23.37 37.02
C ALA A 292 58.91 21.93 36.93
N ALA A 293 58.97 21.21 38.06
CA ALA A 293 59.40 19.82 38.14
C ALA A 293 58.61 18.90 37.19
N LEU A 294 57.29 19.06 37.14
CA LEU A 294 56.41 18.32 36.23
C LEU A 294 56.57 18.77 34.77
N ALA A 295 56.83 20.07 34.53
CA ALA A 295 57.04 20.62 33.19
C ALA A 295 58.38 20.22 32.53
N THR A 296 59.34 19.69 33.29
CA THR A 296 60.58 19.06 32.74
C THR A 296 60.28 17.93 31.75
N GLY A 297 59.10 17.32 31.84
CA GLY A 297 58.70 16.22 30.98
C GLY A 297 59.42 14.90 31.26
N ARG A 298 60.08 14.74 32.42
CA ARG A 298 60.81 13.52 32.83
C ARG A 298 59.90 12.34 33.26
N GLY A 299 58.58 12.51 33.19
CA GLY A 299 57.59 11.48 33.57
C GLY A 299 57.40 11.28 35.08
N LEU A 300 57.80 12.25 35.91
CA LEU A 300 57.61 12.20 37.36
C LEU A 300 56.14 12.36 37.75
N THR A 301 55.72 11.66 38.81
CA THR A 301 54.40 11.90 39.44
C THR A 301 54.41 13.17 40.29
N ALA A 302 53.22 13.75 40.56
CA ALA A 302 53.09 14.89 41.46
C ALA A 302 53.63 14.62 42.88
N ALA A 303 53.53 13.37 43.37
CA ALA A 303 54.12 12.96 44.64
C ALA A 303 55.66 12.97 44.61
N GLN A 304 56.27 12.45 43.54
CA GLN A 304 57.73 12.48 43.36
C GLN A 304 58.24 13.91 43.19
N ALA A 305 57.58 14.74 42.38
CA ALA A 305 57.90 16.16 42.22
C ALA A 305 57.86 16.91 43.57
N LYS A 306 56.82 16.68 44.38
CA LYS A 306 56.72 17.22 45.75
C LYS A 306 57.83 16.70 46.66
N SER A 307 58.23 15.43 46.54
CA SER A 307 59.37 14.89 47.32
C SER A 307 60.73 15.44 46.90
N VAL A 308 60.93 15.79 45.62
CA VAL A 308 62.17 16.42 45.13
C VAL A 308 62.31 17.82 45.75
N VAL A 309 61.29 18.67 45.63
CA VAL A 309 61.33 20.03 46.18
C VAL A 309 61.50 20.01 47.71
N LEU A 310 60.83 19.10 48.41
CA LEU A 310 61.00 18.90 49.87
C LEU A 310 62.36 18.28 50.26
N GLY A 311 63.03 17.58 49.35
CA GLY A 311 64.37 17.02 49.55
C GLY A 311 65.42 18.12 49.45
N VAL A 312 65.44 18.84 48.33
CA VAL A 312 66.35 19.96 48.08
C VAL A 312 66.19 21.05 49.14
N ALA A 313 64.96 21.46 49.47
CA ALA A 313 64.73 22.46 50.53
C ALA A 313 65.24 22.00 51.91
N ARG A 314 65.25 20.70 52.20
CA ARG A 314 65.80 20.13 53.45
C ARG A 314 67.33 20.12 53.44
N GLU A 315 67.96 19.79 52.32
CA GLU A 315 69.42 19.88 52.15
C GLU A 315 69.92 21.32 52.36
N LEU A 316 69.12 22.30 51.92
CA LEU A 316 69.37 23.74 52.10
C LEU A 316 68.93 24.29 53.48
N GLY A 317 68.37 23.44 54.35
CA GLY A 317 67.96 23.82 55.71
C GLY A 317 66.71 24.71 55.82
N ALA A 318 65.94 24.87 54.75
CA ALA A 318 64.83 25.82 54.67
C ALA A 318 63.54 25.32 55.33
N ALA A 319 62.78 26.25 55.91
CA ALA A 319 61.36 26.02 56.22
C ALA A 319 60.55 25.96 54.93
N VAL A 320 59.54 25.09 54.86
CA VAL A 320 58.64 24.96 53.70
C VAL A 320 57.19 25.07 54.16
N ASN A 321 56.49 26.06 53.62
CA ASN A 321 55.08 26.29 53.83
C ASN A 321 54.30 25.64 52.67
N VAL A 322 53.32 24.79 52.98
CA VAL A 322 52.62 23.96 51.97
C VAL A 322 51.14 24.34 51.93
N GLY A 323 50.65 24.69 50.74
CA GLY A 323 49.24 25.01 50.52
C GLY A 323 48.30 23.80 50.57
N GLY A 324 47.04 24.02 50.24
CA GLY A 324 46.08 22.93 49.99
C GLY A 324 46.58 21.99 48.90
N VAL A 325 46.23 20.70 48.99
CA VAL A 325 46.75 19.67 48.08
C VAL A 325 46.19 19.87 46.67
N VAL A 326 47.00 20.45 45.78
CA VAL A 326 46.73 20.51 44.34
C VAL A 326 47.26 19.24 43.67
N ASP A 327 46.37 18.56 42.94
CA ASP A 327 46.72 17.51 41.98
C ASP A 327 46.79 18.08 40.55
N TYR A 328 47.59 17.46 39.70
CA TYR A 328 47.93 17.99 38.37
C TYR A 328 47.69 16.97 37.25
N VAL A 329 47.14 17.45 36.13
CA VAL A 329 47.02 16.73 34.85
C VAL A 329 47.96 17.37 33.82
N VAL A 330 48.73 16.56 33.09
CA VAL A 330 49.62 17.07 32.04
C VAL A 330 48.82 17.24 30.73
N CYS A 331 48.97 18.39 30.07
CA CYS A 331 48.39 18.59 28.73
C CYS A 331 49.15 17.76 27.67
N PRO A 332 48.47 16.97 26.83
CA PRO A 332 49.14 16.16 25.80
C PRO A 332 49.77 17.00 24.69
N GLY A 333 49.19 18.16 24.36
CA GLY A 333 49.69 19.05 23.29
C GLY A 333 50.96 19.81 23.69
N CYS A 334 50.88 20.69 24.68
CA CYS A 334 52.02 21.54 25.07
C CYS A 334 52.92 20.94 26.17
N GLY A 335 52.51 19.84 26.82
CA GLY A 335 53.24 19.24 27.95
C GLY A 335 53.18 20.04 29.26
N ARG A 336 52.40 21.12 29.35
CA ARG A 336 52.28 21.89 30.60
C ARG A 336 51.31 21.20 31.58
N PRO A 337 51.67 21.12 32.87
CA PRO A 337 50.77 20.65 33.92
C PRO A 337 49.69 21.70 34.28
N GLU A 338 48.45 21.24 34.39
CA GLU A 338 47.26 21.99 34.77
C GLU A 338 46.63 21.44 36.05
N ALA A 339 45.88 22.28 36.78
CA ALA A 339 45.20 21.84 37.99
C ALA A 339 44.07 20.84 37.64
N ALA A 340 44.13 19.64 38.22
CA ALA A 340 43.19 18.57 37.92
C ALA A 340 41.74 18.97 38.30
N GLY A 341 40.78 18.63 37.44
CA GLY A 341 39.35 18.92 37.64
C GLY A 341 38.94 20.39 37.44
N ALA A 342 39.86 21.34 37.37
CA ALA A 342 39.54 22.77 37.23
C ALA A 342 39.19 23.20 35.79
N ALA A 343 39.72 22.50 34.78
CA ALA A 343 39.49 22.78 33.36
C ALA A 343 39.40 21.49 32.55
N ARG A 344 38.66 21.52 31.43
CA ARG A 344 38.62 20.41 30.44
C ARG A 344 39.65 20.55 29.33
N HIS A 345 39.98 21.79 28.95
CA HIS A 345 40.96 22.13 27.91
C HIS A 345 42.14 22.88 28.54
N CYS A 346 43.32 22.84 27.92
CA CYS A 346 44.51 23.52 28.41
C CYS A 346 44.47 25.03 28.09
N ARG A 347 44.53 25.89 29.12
CA ARG A 347 44.56 27.37 28.97
C ARG A 347 45.70 27.95 28.11
N TYR A 348 46.69 27.14 27.73
CA TYR A 348 47.86 27.57 26.95
C TYR A 348 47.83 27.11 25.48
N CYS A 349 47.04 26.10 25.11
CA CYS A 349 47.02 25.54 23.74
C CYS A 349 45.68 24.88 23.36
N ASP A 350 44.63 25.10 24.16
CA ASP A 350 43.24 24.64 24.02
C ASP A 350 43.02 23.12 23.80
N THR A 351 44.07 22.32 23.94
CA THR A 351 44.00 20.86 23.80
C THR A 351 43.27 20.25 25.00
N ASP A 352 42.39 19.28 24.74
CA ASP A 352 41.75 18.46 25.78
C ASP A 352 42.76 17.92 26.80
N LEU A 353 42.43 18.07 28.08
CA LEU A 353 43.14 17.50 29.22
C LEU A 353 42.59 16.12 29.61
N TYR A 354 41.39 15.78 29.13
CA TYR A 354 40.71 14.52 29.43
C TYR A 354 40.13 13.88 28.17
N THR A 355 40.13 12.55 28.13
CA THR A 355 39.57 11.74 27.06
C THR A 355 38.80 10.55 27.63
N THR A 356 37.92 9.93 26.85
CA THR A 356 37.20 8.73 27.26
C THR A 356 37.98 7.49 26.83
N CYS A 357 38.27 6.57 27.75
CA CYS A 357 38.91 5.31 27.38
C CYS A 357 37.96 4.47 26.49
N PRO A 358 38.36 4.09 25.26
CA PRO A 358 37.47 3.36 24.35
C PRO A 358 37.15 1.93 24.81
N SER A 359 37.98 1.35 25.70
CA SER A 359 37.80 0.00 26.22
C SER A 359 36.79 -0.09 27.38
N CYS A 360 36.70 0.93 28.25
CA CYS A 360 35.89 0.85 29.48
C CYS A 360 35.02 2.08 29.76
N GLY A 361 35.01 3.10 28.89
CA GLY A 361 34.16 4.29 29.03
C GLY A 361 34.56 5.26 30.14
N SER A 362 35.58 4.97 30.95
CA SER A 362 36.03 5.89 32.01
C SER A 362 36.71 7.11 31.43
N MET A 363 36.37 8.31 31.92
CA MET A 363 37.14 9.52 31.67
C MET A 363 38.53 9.37 32.28
N THR A 364 39.57 9.70 31.51
CA THR A 364 40.97 9.56 31.88
C THR A 364 41.77 10.73 31.31
N GLU A 365 42.99 10.96 31.78
CA GLU A 365 43.80 12.11 31.34
C GLU A 365 44.19 11.94 29.86
N ALA A 366 44.09 12.99 29.06
CA ALA A 366 44.37 12.92 27.62
C ALA A 366 45.86 12.69 27.32
N ALA A 367 46.76 13.04 28.26
CA ALA A 367 48.18 12.66 28.24
C ALA A 367 48.49 11.32 28.93
N ALA A 368 47.51 10.61 29.50
CA ALA A 368 47.78 9.30 30.07
C ALA A 368 48.22 8.32 28.96
N VAL A 369 49.14 7.44 29.34
CA VAL A 369 49.73 6.43 28.46
C VAL A 369 48.88 5.15 28.49
N VAL A 370 48.39 4.79 29.67
CA VAL A 370 47.40 3.73 29.92
C VAL A 370 46.23 4.27 30.72
N CYS A 371 45.05 3.70 30.52
CA CYS A 371 43.87 4.01 31.31
C CYS A 371 44.05 3.53 32.77
N ARG A 372 44.00 4.45 33.74
CA ARG A 372 44.14 4.11 35.18
C ARG A 372 43.05 3.16 35.71
N HIS A 373 41.92 3.02 35.01
CA HIS A 373 40.81 2.17 35.44
C HIS A 373 40.89 0.72 34.92
N CYS A 374 41.34 0.50 33.68
CA CYS A 374 41.37 -0.83 33.05
C CYS A 374 42.73 -1.27 32.47
N GLY A 375 43.77 -0.43 32.57
CA GLY A 375 45.11 -0.71 32.03
C GLY A 375 45.26 -0.62 30.51
N HIS A 376 44.18 -0.36 29.76
CA HIS A 376 44.20 -0.30 28.30
C HIS A 376 45.12 0.81 27.75
N SER A 377 45.86 0.51 26.67
CA SER A 377 46.83 1.41 26.04
C SER A 377 46.16 2.55 25.27
N LEU A 378 46.18 3.75 25.84
CA LEU A 378 45.66 4.95 25.21
C LEU A 378 46.54 5.41 24.04
N ARG A 379 47.81 4.97 24.01
CA ARG A 379 48.73 5.19 22.89
C ARG A 379 48.24 4.48 21.62
N GLN A 380 47.96 3.17 21.72
CA GLN A 380 47.46 2.37 20.60
C GLN A 380 46.07 2.83 20.14
N ALA A 381 45.22 3.28 21.08
CA ALA A 381 43.91 3.84 20.74
C ALA A 381 43.99 5.10 19.86
N ARG A 382 44.98 5.99 20.07
CA ARG A 382 45.21 7.17 19.21
C ARG A 382 45.72 6.75 17.83
N GLU A 383 46.72 5.87 17.78
CA GLU A 383 47.28 5.34 16.52
C GLU A 383 46.19 4.66 15.66
N ALA A 384 45.27 3.92 16.29
CA ALA A 384 44.09 3.34 15.62
C ALA A 384 43.11 4.42 15.11
N ALA A 385 42.80 5.45 15.91
CA ALA A 385 41.87 6.52 15.53
C ALA A 385 42.41 7.35 14.35
N GLU A 386 43.70 7.67 14.34
CA GLU A 386 44.41 8.34 13.26
C GLU A 386 44.42 7.52 11.97
N ALA A 387 44.67 6.21 12.08
CA ALA A 387 44.62 5.29 10.94
C ALA A 387 43.20 5.23 10.32
N LEU A 388 42.15 5.09 11.13
CA LEU A 388 40.76 5.14 10.64
C LEU A 388 40.37 6.53 10.10
N ALA A 389 41.03 7.61 10.51
CA ALA A 389 40.87 8.94 9.91
C ALA A 389 41.65 9.10 8.59
N ALA A 390 42.72 8.34 8.36
CA ALA A 390 43.37 8.26 7.06
C ALA A 390 42.52 7.45 6.05
N VAL A 391 41.97 6.31 6.47
CA VAL A 391 41.04 5.49 5.64
C VAL A 391 39.82 6.30 5.21
N ARG A 392 39.20 7.07 6.12
CA ARG A 392 38.07 7.96 5.78
C ARG A 392 38.44 9.02 4.74
N ARG A 393 39.55 9.75 4.92
CA ARG A 393 40.01 10.75 3.95
C ARG A 393 40.35 10.16 2.58
N ALA A 394 40.83 8.91 2.52
CA ALA A 394 41.04 8.21 1.26
C ALA A 394 39.71 7.89 0.54
N LEU A 395 38.68 7.42 1.26
CA LEU A 395 37.33 7.26 0.68
C LEU A 395 36.73 8.61 0.23
N GLU A 396 36.83 9.64 1.06
CA GLU A 396 36.29 10.99 0.80
C GLU A 396 36.97 11.69 -0.38
N SER A 397 38.22 11.32 -0.69
CA SER A 397 38.96 11.79 -1.88
C SER A 397 38.83 10.87 -3.11
N GLY A 398 37.87 9.94 -3.11
CA GLY A 398 37.58 9.07 -4.24
C GLY A 398 38.65 8.00 -4.51
N ARG A 399 39.32 7.53 -3.46
CA ARG A 399 40.44 6.57 -3.51
C ARG A 399 40.18 5.30 -2.67
N PRO A 400 39.20 4.48 -3.06
CA PRO A 400 38.81 3.29 -2.31
C PRO A 400 39.90 2.21 -2.27
N ARG A 401 40.80 2.12 -3.27
CA ARG A 401 41.91 1.16 -3.21
C ARG A 401 42.92 1.57 -2.14
N GLN A 402 43.36 2.83 -2.14
CA GLN A 402 44.25 3.40 -1.14
C GLN A 402 43.63 3.31 0.26
N ALA A 403 42.31 3.48 0.38
CA ALA A 403 41.58 3.27 1.64
C ALA A 403 41.66 1.81 2.13
N GLY A 404 41.54 0.83 1.24
CA GLY A 404 41.72 -0.59 1.54
C GLY A 404 43.16 -0.94 1.96
N ASP A 405 44.16 -0.45 1.22
CA ASP A 405 45.57 -0.64 1.54
C ASP A 405 45.93 -0.04 2.92
N LEU A 406 45.40 1.16 3.24
CA LEU A 406 45.53 1.79 4.56
C LEU A 406 44.83 1.00 5.69
N LEU A 407 43.63 0.45 5.44
CA LEU A 407 42.89 -0.34 6.43
C LEU A 407 43.59 -1.68 6.72
N ALA A 408 44.14 -2.33 5.70
CA ALA A 408 44.95 -3.53 5.84
C ALA A 408 46.24 -3.26 6.65
N ALA A 409 46.91 -2.14 6.39
CA ALA A 409 48.08 -1.71 7.18
C ALA A 409 47.74 -1.37 8.64
N ALA A 410 46.54 -0.84 8.90
CA ALA A 410 46.05 -0.50 10.24
C ALA A 410 45.63 -1.74 11.07
N HIS A 411 45.23 -2.83 10.42
CA HIS A 411 44.64 -4.01 11.05
C HIS A 411 45.37 -4.53 12.31
N PRO A 412 46.73 -4.63 12.37
CA PRO A 412 47.42 -5.11 13.57
C PRO A 412 47.24 -4.21 14.81
N VAL A 413 47.06 -2.91 14.62
CA VAL A 413 46.80 -1.96 15.72
C VAL A 413 45.33 -2.01 16.13
N LEU A 414 44.43 -2.10 15.15
CA LEU A 414 42.98 -2.22 15.36
C LEU A 414 42.64 -3.48 16.18
N VAL A 415 43.26 -4.62 15.87
CA VAL A 415 43.13 -5.88 16.63
C VAL A 415 43.70 -5.76 18.05
N ALA A 416 44.79 -5.03 18.25
CA ALA A 416 45.39 -4.81 19.57
C ALA A 416 44.55 -3.89 20.48
N VAL A 417 43.78 -2.96 19.89
CA VAL A 417 42.86 -2.06 20.63
C VAL A 417 41.52 -2.75 20.92
N GLY A 418 40.91 -3.38 19.91
CA GLY A 418 39.63 -4.07 20.03
C GLY A 418 38.45 -3.16 20.42
N GLY A 419 37.39 -3.77 20.95
CA GLY A 419 36.21 -3.04 21.43
C GLY A 419 35.50 -2.21 20.35
N PRO A 420 34.95 -1.02 20.68
CA PRO A 420 34.24 -0.17 19.72
C PRO A 420 35.06 0.24 18.48
N VAL A 421 36.39 0.27 18.61
CA VAL A 421 37.30 0.61 17.51
C VAL A 421 37.32 -0.46 16.42
N ALA A 422 37.11 -1.73 16.77
CA ALA A 422 36.95 -2.81 15.79
C ALA A 422 35.67 -2.63 14.97
N GLY A 423 34.52 -2.34 15.60
CA GLY A 423 33.26 -2.10 14.88
C GLY A 423 33.33 -0.92 13.91
N ALA A 424 34.05 0.15 14.27
CA ALA A 424 34.31 1.27 13.36
C ALA A 424 35.25 0.90 12.19
N ALA A 425 36.18 -0.03 12.40
CA ALA A 425 37.01 -0.59 11.33
C ALA A 425 36.21 -1.50 10.39
N ASP A 426 35.31 -2.32 10.93
CA ASP A 426 34.44 -3.22 10.16
C ASP A 426 33.45 -2.42 9.29
N GLU A 427 32.85 -1.34 9.82
CA GLU A 427 32.00 -0.42 9.04
C GLU A 427 32.79 0.21 7.88
N LEU A 428 34.02 0.68 8.15
CA LEU A 428 34.87 1.25 7.11
C LEU A 428 35.34 0.21 6.10
N GLY A 429 35.59 -1.04 6.50
CA GLY A 429 35.89 -2.15 5.61
C GLY A 429 34.71 -2.51 4.70
N ALA A 430 33.49 -2.50 5.24
CA ALA A 430 32.27 -2.65 4.45
C ALA A 430 32.09 -1.50 3.44
N ARG A 431 32.38 -0.26 3.84
CA ARG A 431 32.33 0.93 2.96
C ARG A 431 33.40 0.90 1.85
N VAL A 432 34.63 0.47 2.16
CA VAL A 432 35.68 0.22 1.15
C VAL A 432 35.22 -0.84 0.16
N SER A 433 34.71 -1.97 0.65
CA SER A 433 34.25 -3.09 -0.18
C SER A 433 33.08 -2.67 -1.10
N ALA A 434 32.14 -1.88 -0.58
CA ALA A 434 31.03 -1.33 -1.36
C ALA A 434 31.50 -0.32 -2.43
N ALA A 435 32.48 0.53 -2.12
CA ALA A 435 33.03 1.49 -3.08
C ALA A 435 33.80 0.79 -4.22
N LEU A 436 34.58 -0.25 -3.91
CA LEU A 436 35.24 -1.09 -4.92
C LEU A 436 34.22 -1.84 -5.79
N GLY A 437 33.19 -2.45 -5.19
CA GLY A 437 32.12 -3.12 -5.93
C GLY A 437 31.28 -2.17 -6.80
N ALA A 438 31.14 -0.90 -6.40
CA ALA A 438 30.52 0.15 -7.21
C ALA A 438 31.43 0.58 -8.39
N ALA A 439 32.74 0.64 -8.18
CA ALA A 439 33.70 0.87 -9.27
C ALA A 439 33.66 -0.25 -10.32
N ASP A 440 33.66 -1.52 -9.89
CA ASP A 440 33.49 -2.67 -10.78
C ASP A 440 32.15 -2.67 -11.51
N ALA A 441 31.09 -2.12 -10.91
CA ALA A 441 29.79 -1.96 -11.55
C ALA A 441 29.79 -0.84 -12.60
N CYS A 442 30.37 0.32 -12.29
CA CYS A 442 30.46 1.44 -13.22
C CYS A 442 31.42 1.16 -14.39
N TRP A 443 32.54 0.45 -14.16
CA TRP A 443 33.42 -0.02 -15.25
C TRP A 443 32.69 -0.96 -16.24
N ARG A 444 31.77 -1.80 -15.74
CA ARG A 444 30.89 -2.62 -16.61
C ARG A 444 29.84 -1.77 -17.32
N ALA A 445 29.17 -0.86 -16.63
CA ALA A 445 28.20 0.07 -17.23
C ALA A 445 28.82 0.90 -18.36
N LEU A 446 30.01 1.46 -18.15
CA LEU A 446 30.80 2.19 -19.14
C LEU A 446 31.14 1.32 -20.35
N SER A 447 31.50 0.06 -20.13
CA SER A 447 31.82 -0.90 -21.19
C SER A 447 30.58 -1.26 -22.02
N GLU A 448 29.44 -1.51 -21.37
CA GLU A 448 28.14 -1.74 -22.02
C GLU A 448 27.64 -0.48 -22.76
N ALA A 449 27.86 0.71 -22.20
CA ALA A 449 27.53 1.98 -22.82
C ALA A 449 28.36 2.21 -24.09
N ARG A 450 29.68 1.99 -24.04
CA ARG A 450 30.55 1.98 -25.24
C ARG A 450 30.08 0.96 -26.29
N ALA A 451 29.79 -0.28 -25.90
CA ALA A 451 29.33 -1.32 -26.81
C ALA A 451 27.97 -0.97 -27.48
N ALA A 452 27.09 -0.25 -26.76
CA ALA A 452 25.82 0.24 -27.26
C ALA A 452 25.89 1.64 -27.92
N SER A 453 27.09 2.18 -28.17
CA SER A 453 27.31 3.54 -28.70
C SER A 453 26.62 4.66 -27.88
N ARG A 454 26.43 4.45 -26.57
CA ARG A 454 25.88 5.43 -25.62
C ARG A 454 26.99 6.34 -25.07
N ALA A 455 27.34 7.35 -25.86
CA ALA A 455 28.47 8.25 -25.58
C ALA A 455 28.23 9.17 -24.38
N ASP A 456 27.02 9.72 -24.22
CA ASP A 456 26.70 10.61 -23.10
C ASP A 456 26.73 9.83 -21.77
N SER A 457 26.18 8.61 -21.76
CA SER A 457 26.19 7.68 -20.62
C SER A 457 27.62 7.27 -20.24
N ALA A 458 28.42 6.82 -21.21
CA ALA A 458 29.81 6.40 -20.95
C ALA A 458 30.68 7.54 -20.41
N LEU A 459 30.42 8.78 -20.83
CA LEU A 459 31.08 9.98 -20.30
C LEU A 459 30.66 10.30 -18.86
N ASP A 460 29.37 10.15 -18.54
CA ASP A 460 28.87 10.37 -17.17
C ASP A 460 29.36 9.25 -16.20
N ASP A 461 29.44 7.99 -16.65
CA ASP A 461 30.11 6.89 -15.94
C ASP A 461 31.61 7.19 -15.70
N ALA A 462 32.33 7.64 -16.73
CA ALA A 462 33.77 7.96 -16.62
C ALA A 462 34.04 9.13 -15.66
N ARG A 463 33.14 10.12 -15.62
CA ARG A 463 33.17 11.22 -14.63
C ARG A 463 32.99 10.70 -13.22
N TRP A 464 32.04 9.78 -13.00
CA TRP A 464 31.82 9.17 -11.69
C TRP A 464 33.04 8.37 -11.23
N LEU A 465 33.62 7.53 -12.09
CA LEU A 465 34.85 6.78 -11.79
C LEU A 465 36.02 7.70 -11.45
N ALA A 466 36.24 8.76 -12.22
CA ALA A 466 37.32 9.72 -11.95
C ALA A 466 37.12 10.55 -10.67
N ALA A 467 35.88 10.68 -10.17
CA ALA A 467 35.55 11.42 -8.95
C ALA A 467 35.42 10.54 -7.69
N GLN A 468 35.16 9.24 -7.83
CA GLN A 468 34.81 8.34 -6.70
C GLN A 468 35.70 7.09 -6.60
N ALA A 469 36.41 6.73 -7.67
CA ALA A 469 37.22 5.52 -7.78
C ALA A 469 38.52 5.75 -8.58
N ALA A 470 39.15 6.92 -8.39
CA ALA A 470 40.26 7.41 -9.22
C ALA A 470 41.51 6.50 -9.22
N ASP A 471 41.65 5.64 -8.21
CA ASP A 471 42.74 4.67 -8.04
C ASP A 471 42.36 3.22 -8.40
N VAL A 472 41.16 3.00 -8.95
CA VAL A 472 40.67 1.71 -9.43
C VAL A 472 40.80 1.65 -10.96
N PRO A 473 41.86 0.99 -11.51
CA PRO A 473 42.01 0.87 -12.95
C PRO A 473 40.90 -0.01 -13.56
N GLY A 474 40.62 0.22 -14.84
CA GLY A 474 39.65 -0.58 -15.61
C GLY A 474 40.16 -1.99 -15.93
N PRO A 475 39.30 -2.83 -16.53
CA PRO A 475 39.67 -4.21 -16.90
C PRO A 475 40.75 -4.28 -17.99
N ASP A 476 41.05 -3.17 -18.66
CA ASP A 476 42.16 -3.01 -19.61
C ASP A 476 43.43 -2.39 -18.97
N GLY A 477 43.42 -2.18 -17.66
CA GLY A 477 44.52 -1.61 -16.87
C GLY A 477 44.64 -0.08 -16.91
N ARG A 478 43.80 0.63 -17.67
CA ARG A 478 43.86 2.11 -17.77
C ARG A 478 43.20 2.78 -16.57
N SER A 479 43.65 4.00 -16.25
CA SER A 479 43.03 4.81 -15.19
C SER A 479 41.71 5.43 -15.61
N PRO A 480 40.80 5.75 -14.66
CA PRO A 480 39.61 6.54 -14.94
C PRO A 480 39.89 7.89 -15.62
N ALA A 481 41.00 8.54 -15.28
CA ALA A 481 41.36 9.86 -15.82
C ALA A 481 41.73 9.80 -17.31
N GLU A 482 42.46 8.78 -17.75
CA GLU A 482 42.80 8.57 -19.16
C GLU A 482 41.55 8.26 -19.99
N VAL A 483 40.67 7.40 -19.48
CA VAL A 483 39.40 7.04 -20.15
C VAL A 483 38.45 8.23 -20.22
N LEU A 484 38.38 9.06 -19.16
CA LEU A 484 37.61 10.29 -19.16
C LEU A 484 38.15 11.30 -20.18
N ALA A 485 39.46 11.47 -20.28
CA ALA A 485 40.08 12.37 -21.27
C ALA A 485 39.79 11.92 -22.72
N GLU A 486 39.87 10.61 -22.99
CA GLU A 486 39.50 10.00 -24.28
C GLU A 486 38.03 10.30 -24.64
N LEU A 487 37.11 10.08 -23.69
CA LEU A 487 35.68 10.29 -23.91
C LEU A 487 35.30 11.76 -24.04
N ILE A 488 35.96 12.68 -23.33
CA ILE A 488 35.80 14.14 -23.54
C ILE A 488 36.22 14.54 -24.96
N ALA A 489 37.33 13.99 -25.47
CA ALA A 489 37.78 14.24 -26.84
C ALA A 489 36.79 13.68 -27.88
N ALA A 490 36.26 12.48 -27.67
CA ALA A 490 35.21 11.89 -28.50
C ALA A 490 33.92 12.74 -28.49
N GLN A 491 33.49 13.21 -27.33
CA GLN A 491 32.32 14.08 -27.19
C GLN A 491 32.49 15.41 -27.94
N ALA A 492 33.71 15.97 -27.97
CA ALA A 492 34.03 17.16 -28.75
C ALA A 492 34.05 16.90 -30.28
N VAL A 493 34.19 15.66 -30.74
CA VAL A 493 33.96 15.28 -32.14
C VAL A 493 32.47 15.12 -32.43
N ILE A 494 31.72 14.45 -31.54
CA ILE A 494 30.26 14.29 -31.66
C ILE A 494 29.57 15.65 -31.73
N ARG A 495 29.86 16.57 -30.80
CA ARG A 495 29.28 17.92 -30.80
C ARG A 495 29.53 18.67 -32.11
N ARG A 496 30.76 18.65 -32.64
CA ARG A 496 31.09 19.27 -33.95
C ARG A 496 30.32 18.65 -35.12
N ARG A 497 30.02 17.34 -35.07
CA ARG A 497 29.16 16.68 -36.08
C ARG A 497 27.69 17.10 -35.93
N VAL A 498 27.18 17.33 -34.72
CA VAL A 498 25.84 17.88 -34.49
C VAL A 498 25.74 19.34 -34.96
N GLU A 499 26.74 20.17 -34.64
CA GLU A 499 26.84 21.56 -35.09
C GLU A 499 26.87 21.62 -36.63
N ALA A 500 27.69 20.80 -37.28
CA ALA A 500 27.74 20.70 -38.74
C ALA A 500 26.43 20.19 -39.36
N ALA A 501 25.78 19.19 -38.74
CA ALA A 501 24.48 18.70 -39.20
C ALA A 501 23.39 19.78 -39.11
N ARG A 502 23.34 20.55 -38.02
CA ARG A 502 22.39 21.67 -37.82
C ARG A 502 22.58 22.83 -38.81
N ALA A 503 23.68 22.87 -39.56
CA ALA A 503 23.93 23.87 -40.61
C ALA A 503 23.50 23.41 -42.02
N LEU A 504 22.98 22.18 -42.17
CA LEU A 504 22.50 21.65 -43.45
C LEU A 504 21.03 22.03 -43.72
N PRO A 505 20.56 21.99 -44.98
CA PRO A 505 19.14 22.07 -45.30
C PRO A 505 18.35 20.93 -44.62
N PRO A 506 17.06 21.13 -44.25
CA PRO A 506 16.30 20.17 -43.42
C PRO A 506 16.32 18.71 -43.91
N GLU A 507 16.22 18.50 -45.22
CA GLU A 507 16.25 17.18 -45.87
C GLU A 507 17.57 16.42 -45.62
N ALA A 508 18.70 17.14 -45.66
CA ALA A 508 20.03 16.58 -45.40
C ALA A 508 20.39 16.57 -43.90
N GLN A 509 19.83 17.52 -43.14
CA GLN A 509 20.00 17.64 -41.69
C GLN A 509 19.47 16.41 -40.96
N GLU A 510 18.31 15.86 -41.35
CA GLU A 510 17.76 14.64 -40.75
C GLU A 510 18.71 13.45 -40.91
N ALA A 511 19.20 13.21 -42.13
CA ALA A 511 20.14 12.13 -42.43
C ALA A 511 21.48 12.30 -41.71
N ALA A 512 22.00 13.53 -41.63
CA ALA A 512 23.23 13.81 -40.90
C ALA A 512 23.09 13.59 -39.38
N LEU A 513 21.96 13.99 -38.78
CA LEU A 513 21.67 13.73 -37.36
C LEU A 513 21.47 12.24 -37.08
N ALA A 514 20.76 11.52 -37.95
CA ALA A 514 20.64 10.05 -37.85
C ALA A 514 22.01 9.36 -37.94
N ALA A 515 22.91 9.84 -38.80
CA ALA A 515 24.28 9.34 -38.90
C ALA A 515 25.18 9.70 -37.69
N VAL A 516 24.86 10.74 -36.93
CA VAL A 516 25.47 10.98 -35.61
C VAL A 516 24.95 9.96 -34.60
N LEU A 517 23.62 9.82 -34.48
CA LEU A 517 22.98 8.91 -33.53
C LEU A 517 23.38 7.44 -33.74
N ALA A 518 23.60 7.01 -34.98
CA ALA A 518 24.16 5.68 -35.29
C ALA A 518 25.53 5.39 -34.65
N THR A 519 26.24 6.44 -34.18
CA THR A 519 27.54 6.36 -33.49
C THR A 519 27.53 6.98 -32.07
N ALA A 520 26.40 7.52 -31.64
CA ALA A 520 26.23 8.29 -30.40
C ALA A 520 24.73 8.28 -30.01
N ALA A 521 24.20 7.10 -29.71
CA ALA A 521 22.76 6.79 -29.73
C ALA A 521 21.94 7.50 -28.64
N ASP A 522 22.58 7.92 -27.55
CA ASP A 522 21.98 8.64 -26.44
C ASP A 522 22.28 10.15 -26.44
N ASN A 523 22.96 10.67 -27.48
CA ASN A 523 23.45 12.04 -27.47
C ASN A 523 22.31 13.05 -27.45
N ARG A 524 22.20 13.77 -26.33
CA ARG A 524 21.05 14.63 -26.01
C ARG A 524 20.87 15.76 -27.03
N ASP A 525 21.97 16.34 -27.51
CA ASP A 525 21.96 17.42 -28.52
C ASP A 525 21.53 16.96 -29.91
N ALA A 526 21.91 15.74 -30.32
CA ALA A 526 21.48 15.14 -31.58
C ALA A 526 20.02 14.71 -31.53
N LEU A 527 19.59 14.08 -30.42
CA LEU A 527 18.20 13.68 -30.19
C LEU A 527 17.25 14.90 -30.18
N ALA A 528 17.60 15.97 -29.46
CA ALA A 528 16.82 17.20 -29.43
C ALA A 528 16.75 17.90 -30.81
N ALA A 529 17.87 17.91 -31.55
CA ALA A 529 17.89 18.47 -32.90
C ALA A 529 17.01 17.68 -33.89
N LEU A 530 17.02 16.34 -33.79
CA LEU A 530 16.19 15.47 -34.62
C LEU A 530 14.71 15.61 -34.25
N ALA A 531 14.39 15.72 -32.96
CA ALA A 531 13.02 15.92 -32.47
C ALA A 531 12.40 17.25 -32.94
N ALA A 532 13.23 18.29 -33.14
CA ALA A 532 12.79 19.59 -33.63
C ALA A 532 12.47 19.63 -35.15
N LEU A 533 12.86 18.60 -35.91
CA LEU A 533 12.56 18.54 -37.35
C LEU A 533 11.14 18.01 -37.61
N PRO A 534 10.36 18.63 -38.53
CA PRO A 534 9.13 18.02 -39.02
C PRO A 534 9.42 16.67 -39.67
N LEU A 535 8.48 15.73 -39.64
CA LEU A 535 8.62 14.46 -40.35
C LEU A 535 8.09 14.63 -41.79
N SER A 536 8.78 14.10 -42.78
CA SER A 536 8.28 14.14 -44.17
C SER A 536 6.97 13.35 -44.28
N PRO A 537 5.95 13.83 -45.01
CA PRO A 537 4.71 13.09 -45.22
C PRO A 537 4.93 11.79 -46.02
N PRO A 538 4.00 10.81 -45.93
CA PRO A 538 3.89 9.74 -46.92
C PRO A 538 3.52 10.32 -48.30
N SER A 539 3.78 9.60 -49.38
CA SER A 539 3.44 10.05 -50.76
C SER A 539 2.46 9.09 -51.44
N ASP A 540 1.92 9.48 -52.60
CA ASP A 540 0.99 8.69 -53.44
C ASP A 540 -0.19 8.05 -52.67
N LEU A 541 -0.79 8.78 -51.72
CA LEU A 541 -1.96 8.28 -50.97
C LEU A 541 -3.20 8.17 -51.88
N ALA A 542 -3.57 6.93 -52.19
CA ALA A 542 -4.74 6.58 -52.97
C ALA A 542 -5.78 5.84 -52.12
N ALA A 543 -7.06 6.06 -52.46
CA ALA A 543 -8.21 5.38 -51.87
C ALA A 543 -9.09 4.80 -52.99
N VAL A 544 -9.48 3.54 -52.86
CA VAL A 544 -10.31 2.81 -53.84
C VAL A 544 -11.42 2.08 -53.10
N SER A 545 -12.68 2.25 -53.52
CA SER A 545 -13.80 1.48 -52.96
C SER A 545 -13.73 0.03 -53.48
N GLY A 546 -13.75 -0.93 -52.57
CA GLY A 546 -13.89 -2.35 -52.89
C GLY A 546 -15.34 -2.74 -53.21
N PRO A 547 -15.56 -3.89 -53.88
CA PRO A 547 -16.90 -4.43 -54.17
C PRO A 547 -17.62 -4.98 -52.93
N ASP A 548 -16.89 -5.18 -51.82
CA ASP A 548 -17.41 -5.48 -50.49
C ASP A 548 -17.90 -4.22 -49.74
N GLY A 549 -17.71 -3.03 -50.31
CA GLY A 549 -18.01 -1.76 -49.68
C GLY A 549 -17.02 -1.37 -48.58
N SER A 550 -15.79 -1.89 -48.61
CA SER A 550 -14.65 -1.32 -47.88
C SER A 550 -13.97 -0.21 -48.72
N VAL A 551 -13.07 0.58 -48.12
CA VAL A 551 -12.09 1.38 -48.88
C VAL A 551 -10.69 0.81 -48.66
N GLN A 552 -10.02 0.38 -49.73
CA GLN A 552 -8.59 0.10 -49.66
C GLN A 552 -7.81 1.40 -49.77
N LEU A 553 -6.96 1.67 -48.79
CA LEU A 553 -6.03 2.80 -48.73
C LEU A 553 -4.62 2.27 -48.98
N ARG A 554 -3.86 2.95 -49.84
CA ARG A 554 -2.46 2.60 -50.16
C ARG A 554 -1.64 3.87 -50.33
N TRP A 555 -0.39 3.87 -49.86
CA TRP A 555 0.53 5.00 -49.98
C TRP A 555 1.97 4.50 -50.17
N ARG A 556 2.90 5.40 -50.48
CA ARG A 556 4.35 5.15 -50.30
C ARG A 556 4.78 5.57 -48.90
N ALA A 557 5.76 4.85 -48.37
CA ALA A 557 6.38 5.18 -47.10
C ALA A 557 6.92 6.62 -47.08
N SER A 558 6.94 7.23 -45.89
CA SER A 558 7.68 8.48 -45.67
C SER A 558 9.17 8.26 -45.98
N PRO A 559 9.86 9.18 -46.67
CA PRO A 559 11.29 9.10 -46.91
C PRO A 559 12.14 9.43 -45.65
N SER A 560 11.49 9.82 -44.53
CA SER A 560 12.18 10.28 -43.33
C SER A 560 13.03 9.19 -42.68
N VAL A 561 14.18 9.59 -42.16
CA VAL A 561 15.17 8.72 -41.50
C VAL A 561 15.32 9.02 -40.01
N GLY A 562 15.88 8.07 -39.26
CA GLY A 562 16.13 8.21 -37.81
C GLY A 562 15.15 7.46 -36.89
N GLY A 563 14.26 6.61 -37.41
CA GLY A 563 13.48 5.69 -36.56
C GLY A 563 12.43 4.85 -37.30
N PRO A 564 11.75 3.93 -36.59
CA PRO A 564 10.71 3.08 -37.17
C PRO A 564 9.41 3.87 -37.37
N VAL A 565 9.23 4.41 -38.58
CA VAL A 565 8.01 5.15 -38.96
C VAL A 565 6.76 4.24 -38.87
N SER A 566 5.68 4.83 -38.41
CA SER A 566 4.32 4.26 -38.42
C SER A 566 3.33 5.30 -38.96
N TYR A 567 2.15 4.86 -39.35
CA TYR A 567 1.14 5.67 -40.02
C TYR A 567 -0.16 5.61 -39.22
N ARG A 568 -0.59 6.75 -38.68
CA ARG A 568 -1.96 6.90 -38.16
C ARG A 568 -2.87 7.21 -39.33
N VAL A 569 -3.95 6.45 -39.46
CA VAL A 569 -4.95 6.62 -40.52
C VAL A 569 -6.26 7.10 -39.88
N GLU A 570 -6.84 8.17 -40.40
CA GLU A 570 -8.07 8.77 -39.90
C GLU A 570 -9.06 8.97 -41.05
N ARG A 571 -10.29 8.47 -40.91
CA ARG A 571 -11.40 8.81 -41.80
C ARG A 571 -11.94 10.19 -41.42
N VAL A 572 -12.18 11.03 -42.41
CA VAL A 572 -12.84 12.32 -42.29
C VAL A 572 -14.15 12.28 -43.08
N VAL A 573 -15.27 12.54 -42.40
CA VAL A 573 -16.61 12.58 -42.99
C VAL A 573 -17.16 14.00 -42.85
N LEU A 574 -17.78 14.54 -43.90
CA LEU A 574 -18.51 15.79 -43.79
C LEU A 574 -19.82 15.54 -43.01
N VAL A 575 -20.06 16.29 -41.93
CA VAL A 575 -21.33 16.26 -41.21
C VAL A 575 -22.10 17.54 -41.53
N GLU A 576 -23.27 17.39 -42.15
CA GLU A 576 -24.17 18.50 -42.47
C GLU A 576 -25.05 18.86 -41.27
N GLY A 577 -25.08 20.13 -40.89
CA GLY A 577 -25.96 20.64 -39.84
C GLY A 577 -25.55 22.01 -39.33
N GLY A 578 -26.18 23.09 -39.82
CA GLY A 578 -25.97 24.47 -39.37
C GLY A 578 -24.65 25.12 -39.82
N GLY A 579 -23.54 24.38 -39.73
CA GLY A 579 -22.23 24.69 -40.29
C GLY A 579 -21.46 23.40 -40.54
N ALA A 580 -20.83 23.26 -41.71
CA ALA A 580 -20.21 22.01 -42.14
C ALA A 580 -19.08 21.60 -41.18
N THR A 581 -19.31 20.54 -40.40
CA THR A 581 -18.39 20.09 -39.35
C THR A 581 -17.70 18.79 -39.77
N LEU A 582 -16.37 18.73 -39.67
CA LEU A 582 -15.60 17.55 -40.11
C LEU A 582 -15.53 16.49 -39.01
N GLY A 583 -16.30 15.40 -39.17
CA GLY A 583 -16.26 14.24 -38.30
C GLY A 583 -15.03 13.38 -38.57
N ARG A 584 -14.00 13.53 -37.73
CA ARG A 584 -12.75 12.75 -37.78
C ARG A 584 -12.86 11.49 -36.90
N ARG A 585 -12.52 10.32 -37.45
CA ARG A 585 -12.48 9.02 -36.75
C ARG A 585 -11.19 8.28 -37.08
N SER A 586 -10.38 7.96 -36.07
CA SER A 586 -9.22 7.10 -36.25
C SER A 586 -9.62 5.69 -36.69
N LEU A 587 -8.90 5.15 -37.68
CA LEU A 587 -8.96 3.75 -38.11
C LEU A 587 -7.84 2.90 -37.49
N GLY A 588 -6.88 3.56 -36.81
CA GLY A 588 -5.76 2.91 -36.12
C GLY A 588 -4.39 3.46 -36.54
N THR A 589 -3.34 2.80 -36.06
CA THR A 589 -1.95 3.07 -36.41
C THR A 589 -1.29 1.80 -36.92
N THR A 590 -0.65 1.84 -38.09
CA THR A 590 -0.04 0.69 -38.76
C THR A 590 1.43 0.96 -39.13
N ARG A 591 2.23 -0.09 -39.31
CA ARG A 591 3.55 0.00 -39.98
C ARG A 591 3.51 -0.40 -41.46
N SER A 592 2.39 -0.96 -41.91
CA SER A 592 2.14 -1.19 -43.34
C SER A 592 1.94 0.13 -44.08
N THR A 593 2.09 0.11 -45.40
CA THR A 593 1.76 1.22 -46.30
C THR A 593 0.40 1.04 -46.99
N GLU A 594 -0.44 0.16 -46.43
CA GLU A 594 -1.83 -0.04 -46.82
C GLU A 594 -2.72 -0.38 -45.61
N LEU A 595 -4.01 -0.04 -45.70
CA LEU A 595 -5.04 -0.29 -44.69
C LEU A 595 -6.43 -0.38 -45.36
N TYR A 596 -7.35 -1.19 -44.80
CA TYR A 596 -8.72 -1.32 -45.29
C TYR A 596 -9.73 -0.68 -44.31
N ASP A 597 -10.54 0.25 -44.79
CA ASP A 597 -11.67 0.81 -44.05
C ASP A 597 -12.97 0.06 -44.39
N ALA A 598 -13.16 -1.10 -43.77
CA ALA A 598 -14.44 -1.82 -43.81
C ALA A 598 -15.57 -1.07 -43.07
N GLY A 599 -15.23 -0.11 -42.22
CA GLY A 599 -16.18 0.68 -41.43
C GLY A 599 -16.67 1.96 -42.13
N ALA A 600 -16.37 2.14 -43.41
CA ALA A 600 -16.79 3.32 -44.18
C ALA A 600 -18.33 3.37 -44.32
N PRO A 601 -18.97 4.55 -44.14
CA PRO A 601 -20.39 4.73 -44.45
C PRO A 601 -20.61 4.59 -45.96
N ALA A 602 -21.60 3.78 -46.35
CA ALA A 602 -22.06 3.77 -47.73
C ALA A 602 -22.73 5.11 -48.08
N TRP A 603 -22.60 5.53 -49.34
CA TRP A 603 -23.31 6.68 -49.93
C TRP A 603 -22.97 8.07 -49.39
N THR A 604 -22.01 8.19 -48.45
CA THR A 604 -21.47 9.48 -47.99
C THR A 604 -20.07 9.69 -48.57
N PRO A 605 -19.73 10.88 -49.09
CA PRO A 605 -18.35 11.21 -49.44
C PRO A 605 -17.44 11.21 -48.21
N VAL A 606 -16.42 10.35 -48.23
CA VAL A 606 -15.41 10.25 -47.18
C VAL A 606 -14.03 10.58 -47.75
N ARG A 607 -13.20 11.21 -46.93
CA ARG A 607 -11.76 11.36 -47.17
C ARG A 607 -11.00 10.55 -46.13
N HIS A 608 -9.78 10.19 -46.45
CA HIS A 608 -8.86 9.56 -45.50
C HIS A 608 -7.59 10.39 -45.39
N GLU A 609 -7.16 10.63 -44.16
CA GLU A 609 -5.91 11.29 -43.82
C GLU A 609 -4.91 10.25 -43.31
N VAL A 610 -3.67 10.33 -43.78
CA VAL A 610 -2.55 9.53 -43.27
C VAL A 610 -1.47 10.45 -42.72
N THR A 611 -1.19 10.33 -41.42
CA THR A 611 -0.08 11.02 -40.74
C THR A 611 1.06 10.02 -40.51
N ALA A 612 2.27 10.31 -40.99
CA ALA A 612 3.45 9.58 -40.55
C ALA A 612 3.84 10.01 -39.12
N ILE A 613 4.31 9.06 -38.31
CA ILE A 613 4.67 9.22 -36.90
C ILE A 613 5.97 8.46 -36.63
N CYS A 614 6.95 9.13 -36.02
CA CYS A 614 8.22 8.55 -35.59
C CYS A 614 8.61 9.07 -34.21
N GLY A 615 8.43 8.24 -33.17
CA GLY A 615 8.47 8.72 -31.79
C GLY A 615 7.33 9.73 -31.54
N GLU A 616 7.67 10.92 -31.03
CA GLU A 616 6.71 12.02 -30.90
C GLU A 616 6.59 12.89 -32.17
N ARG A 617 7.54 12.78 -33.12
CA ARG A 617 7.53 13.53 -34.38
C ARG A 617 6.37 13.07 -35.26
N ARG A 618 5.75 14.02 -35.96
CA ARG A 618 4.61 13.81 -36.87
C ARG A 618 4.85 14.54 -38.18
N SER A 619 4.28 14.03 -39.26
CA SER A 619 4.19 14.76 -40.53
C SER A 619 2.94 15.63 -40.57
N GLU A 620 2.83 16.48 -41.59
CA GLU A 620 1.52 16.93 -42.04
C GLU A 620 0.67 15.73 -42.52
N PRO A 621 -0.66 15.77 -42.36
CA PRO A 621 -1.54 14.71 -42.85
C PRO A 621 -1.74 14.83 -44.36
N VAL A 622 -1.46 13.76 -45.10
CA VAL A 622 -1.83 13.69 -46.52
C VAL A 622 -3.26 13.20 -46.62
N THR A 623 -4.06 13.86 -47.46
CA THR A 623 -5.51 13.68 -47.55
C THR A 623 -5.90 13.17 -48.93
N THR A 624 -6.80 12.19 -49.00
CA THR A 624 -7.35 11.70 -50.27
C THR A 624 -8.32 12.70 -50.93
N ALA A 625 -8.57 12.51 -52.22
CA ALA A 625 -9.83 12.92 -52.82
C ALA A 625 -11.02 12.24 -52.11
N PRO A 626 -12.25 12.79 -52.18
CA PRO A 626 -13.42 12.10 -51.68
C PRO A 626 -13.63 10.76 -52.40
N VAL A 627 -14.06 9.74 -51.66
CA VAL A 627 -14.52 8.45 -52.18
C VAL A 627 -15.90 8.18 -51.60
N VAL A 628 -16.79 7.56 -52.37
CA VAL A 628 -18.12 7.13 -51.91
C VAL A 628 -18.18 5.62 -51.97
N CYS A 629 -18.40 4.96 -50.83
CA CYS A 629 -18.62 3.50 -50.81
C CYS A 629 -20.01 3.16 -51.35
N THR A 630 -20.05 2.29 -52.35
CA THR A 630 -21.31 1.89 -53.00
C THR A 630 -21.76 0.52 -52.53
N ARG A 631 -22.91 0.43 -51.83
CA ARG A 631 -23.50 -0.84 -51.32
C ARG A 631 -24.98 -0.95 -51.69
N ASP A 632 -25.26 -1.62 -52.80
CA ASP A 632 -26.63 -1.78 -53.31
C ASP A 632 -27.55 -2.53 -52.33
N LEU A 633 -28.86 -2.43 -52.52
CA LEU A 633 -29.84 -3.06 -51.64
C LEU A 633 -29.86 -4.58 -51.79
N ALA A 634 -30.12 -5.26 -50.68
CA ALA A 634 -30.14 -6.73 -50.61
C ALA A 634 -31.56 -7.26 -50.37
N GLU A 635 -31.77 -8.53 -50.74
CA GLU A 635 -32.96 -9.31 -50.37
C GLU A 635 -34.32 -8.70 -50.75
N LEU A 636 -34.40 -8.01 -51.90
CA LEU A 636 -35.67 -7.52 -52.42
C LEU A 636 -36.66 -8.67 -52.61
N ARG A 637 -37.84 -8.57 -52.01
CA ARG A 637 -38.96 -9.51 -52.14
C ARG A 637 -40.27 -8.76 -52.33
N ALA A 638 -41.16 -9.31 -53.14
CA ALA A 638 -42.52 -8.84 -53.32
C ALA A 638 -43.51 -9.91 -52.81
N GLU A 639 -44.41 -9.52 -51.91
CA GLU A 639 -45.41 -10.39 -51.28
C GLU A 639 -46.83 -9.85 -51.53
N ARG A 640 -47.77 -10.75 -51.85
CA ARG A 640 -49.20 -10.42 -51.94
C ARG A 640 -49.81 -10.32 -50.55
N THR A 641 -50.57 -9.26 -50.30
CA THR A 641 -51.32 -9.03 -49.07
C THR A 641 -52.79 -8.74 -49.40
N ALA A 642 -53.69 -8.79 -48.40
CA ALA A 642 -55.10 -8.48 -48.59
C ALA A 642 -55.39 -7.02 -49.03
N ALA A 643 -54.41 -6.11 -48.92
CA ALA A 643 -54.52 -4.69 -49.28
C ALA A 643 -53.71 -4.30 -50.52
N GLY A 644 -53.00 -5.24 -51.16
CA GLY A 644 -52.12 -4.97 -52.31
C GLY A 644 -50.78 -5.71 -52.20
N ILE A 645 -49.73 -5.16 -52.81
CA ILE A 645 -48.38 -5.74 -52.77
C ILE A 645 -47.54 -5.08 -51.67
N ARG A 646 -46.80 -5.90 -50.92
CA ARG A 646 -45.75 -5.45 -50.00
C ARG A 646 -44.39 -5.74 -50.61
N LEU A 647 -43.55 -4.72 -50.76
CA LEU A 647 -42.12 -4.90 -51.01
C LEU A 647 -41.36 -4.87 -49.69
N GLY A 648 -40.30 -5.66 -49.58
CA GLY A 648 -39.31 -5.60 -48.50
C GLY A 648 -37.90 -5.77 -49.03
N TRP A 649 -36.94 -5.05 -48.47
CA TRP A 649 -35.51 -5.11 -48.81
C TRP A 649 -34.64 -4.70 -47.61
N ARG A 650 -33.33 -4.93 -47.70
CA ARG A 650 -32.33 -4.65 -46.66
C ARG A 650 -31.32 -3.61 -47.17
N LEU A 651 -30.93 -2.66 -46.29
CA LEU A 651 -29.99 -1.57 -46.60
C LEU A 651 -28.80 -1.61 -45.63
N ASP A 652 -27.57 -1.58 -46.14
CA ASP A 652 -26.31 -1.61 -45.37
C ASP A 652 -25.65 -0.22 -45.27
N GLY A 653 -26.47 0.80 -44.99
CA GLY A 653 -26.04 2.21 -44.83
C GLY A 653 -27.16 3.13 -44.33
N ALA A 654 -26.78 4.28 -43.79
CA ALA A 654 -27.69 5.24 -43.14
C ALA A 654 -28.38 6.22 -44.12
N LEU A 655 -28.85 5.72 -45.28
CA LEU A 655 -29.65 6.54 -46.20
C LEU A 655 -31.14 6.53 -45.83
N SER A 656 -31.78 7.67 -46.07
CA SER A 656 -33.18 7.93 -45.78
C SER A 656 -34.12 7.79 -46.99
N VAL A 657 -33.61 7.56 -48.20
CA VAL A 657 -34.42 7.50 -49.43
C VAL A 657 -33.97 6.35 -50.34
N VAL A 658 -34.94 5.56 -50.78
CA VAL A 658 -34.85 4.53 -51.83
C VAL A 658 -35.93 4.83 -52.86
N THR A 659 -35.61 4.66 -54.15
CA THR A 659 -36.59 4.82 -55.24
C THR A 659 -37.15 3.46 -55.65
N VAL A 660 -38.47 3.38 -55.70
CA VAL A 660 -39.25 2.24 -56.22
C VAL A 660 -39.88 2.66 -57.55
N GLU A 661 -39.55 1.99 -58.63
CA GLU A 661 -40.22 2.11 -59.93
C GLU A 661 -41.10 0.88 -60.18
N ARG A 662 -42.38 1.09 -60.45
CA ARG A 662 -43.35 0.07 -60.83
C ARG A 662 -43.61 0.14 -62.33
N THR A 663 -43.36 -0.97 -63.01
CA THR A 663 -43.82 -1.22 -64.38
C THR A 663 -44.82 -2.37 -64.39
N VAL A 664 -45.70 -2.41 -65.39
CA VAL A 664 -46.44 -3.65 -65.69
C VAL A 664 -45.54 -4.53 -66.57
N ALA A 665 -45.47 -5.82 -66.26
CA ALA A 665 -44.67 -6.77 -67.01
C ALA A 665 -45.26 -7.00 -68.42
N PRO A 666 -44.44 -7.16 -69.48
CA PRO A 666 -44.94 -7.38 -70.85
C PRO A 666 -45.79 -8.66 -71.03
N SER A 667 -45.73 -9.57 -70.05
CA SER A 667 -46.51 -10.79 -69.93
C SER A 667 -47.97 -10.57 -69.49
N SER A 668 -48.32 -9.36 -69.02
CA SER A 668 -49.61 -9.10 -68.37
C SER A 668 -50.73 -8.74 -69.36
N PRO A 669 -51.97 -9.24 -69.15
CA PRO A 669 -53.13 -8.86 -69.95
C PRO A 669 -53.71 -7.46 -69.62
N VAL A 670 -53.17 -6.76 -68.61
CA VAL A 670 -53.57 -5.42 -68.18
C VAL A 670 -52.50 -4.41 -68.60
N SER A 671 -52.89 -3.19 -68.96
CA SER A 671 -51.94 -2.08 -69.21
C SER A 671 -52.17 -0.95 -68.21
N GLN A 672 -51.09 -0.41 -67.66
CA GLN A 672 -51.08 0.79 -66.80
C GLN A 672 -49.81 1.61 -67.04
N PRO A 673 -49.85 2.94 -66.83
CA PRO A 673 -48.65 3.77 -66.84
C PRO A 673 -47.67 3.36 -65.72
N PRO A 674 -46.35 3.54 -65.92
CA PRO A 674 -45.37 3.33 -64.86
C PRO A 674 -45.58 4.33 -63.71
N ARG A 675 -45.27 3.91 -62.49
CA ARG A 675 -45.23 4.79 -61.31
C ARG A 675 -43.83 4.79 -60.68
N ARG A 676 -43.44 5.90 -60.07
CA ARG A 676 -42.24 6.01 -59.22
C ARG A 676 -42.63 6.53 -57.85
N ALA A 677 -42.08 5.94 -56.79
CA ALA A 677 -42.21 6.39 -55.41
C ALA A 677 -40.81 6.53 -54.78
N ARG A 678 -40.65 7.51 -53.88
CA ARG A 678 -39.48 7.61 -52.99
C ARG A 678 -39.92 7.17 -51.60
N VAL A 679 -39.14 6.30 -50.98
CA VAL A 679 -39.50 5.55 -49.76
C VAL A 679 -38.37 5.63 -48.73
N THR A 680 -38.73 5.81 -47.46
CA THR A 680 -37.79 5.78 -46.35
C THR A 680 -37.87 4.43 -45.63
N GLY A 681 -36.73 3.75 -45.47
CA GLY A 681 -36.64 2.44 -44.82
C GLY A 681 -36.62 1.26 -45.79
N GLY A 682 -36.87 0.05 -45.26
CA GLY A 682 -36.75 -1.23 -45.96
C GLY A 682 -38.06 -1.88 -46.42
N VAL A 683 -39.18 -1.15 -46.42
CA VAL A 683 -40.52 -1.69 -46.73
C VAL A 683 -41.32 -0.66 -47.52
N PHE A 684 -42.05 -1.11 -48.55
CA PHE A 684 -43.04 -0.32 -49.27
C PHE A 684 -44.35 -1.10 -49.41
N HIS A 685 -45.48 -0.39 -49.42
CA HIS A 685 -46.81 -0.97 -49.64
C HIS A 685 -47.45 -0.30 -50.86
N ASP A 686 -47.67 -1.10 -51.90
CA ASP A 686 -48.39 -0.69 -53.11
C ASP A 686 -49.83 -1.18 -53.06
N THR A 687 -50.74 -0.24 -52.79
CA THR A 687 -52.20 -0.48 -52.74
C THR A 687 -52.90 -0.18 -54.06
N ASP A 688 -52.22 0.44 -55.04
CA ASP A 688 -52.77 0.82 -56.34
C ASP A 688 -52.55 -0.31 -57.36
N VAL A 689 -53.07 -1.50 -57.06
CA VAL A 689 -52.79 -2.72 -57.83
C VAL A 689 -54.07 -3.35 -58.38
N VAL A 690 -54.04 -3.73 -59.67
CA VAL A 690 -55.20 -4.29 -60.38
C VAL A 690 -55.12 -5.82 -60.47
N VAL A 691 -56.24 -6.47 -60.20
CA VAL A 691 -56.38 -7.93 -60.32
C VAL A 691 -56.19 -8.38 -61.77
N GLY A 692 -55.33 -9.37 -61.99
CA GLY A 692 -54.89 -9.83 -63.31
C GLY A 692 -53.68 -9.09 -63.87
N ALA A 693 -53.20 -8.03 -63.18
CA ALA A 693 -51.96 -7.37 -63.55
C ALA A 693 -50.74 -8.10 -62.96
N THR A 694 -49.63 -8.14 -63.72
CA THR A 694 -48.33 -8.59 -63.23
C THR A 694 -47.41 -7.38 -63.16
N TYR A 695 -46.96 -7.03 -61.97
CA TYR A 695 -46.12 -5.86 -61.75
C TYR A 695 -44.67 -6.26 -61.56
N ARG A 696 -43.78 -5.55 -62.26
CA ARG A 696 -42.33 -5.65 -62.12
C ARG A 696 -41.82 -4.37 -61.47
N TYR A 697 -41.31 -4.51 -60.26
CA TYR A 697 -40.75 -3.43 -59.46
C TYR A 697 -39.24 -3.43 -59.60
N HIS A 698 -38.67 -2.31 -60.01
CA HIS A 698 -37.23 -2.03 -59.91
C HIS A 698 -37.01 -1.12 -58.72
N VAL A 699 -36.13 -1.51 -57.79
CA VAL A 699 -35.85 -0.74 -56.58
C VAL A 699 -34.36 -0.44 -56.54
N PHE A 700 -34.00 0.83 -56.37
CA PHE A 700 -32.61 1.29 -56.36
C PHE A 700 -32.41 2.46 -55.38
N VAL A 701 -31.16 2.69 -55.01
CA VAL A 701 -30.75 3.77 -54.12
C VAL A 701 -30.29 4.97 -54.95
N GLU A 702 -30.73 6.18 -54.57
CA GLU A 702 -30.25 7.46 -55.12
C GLU A 702 -29.28 8.11 -54.13
N TYR A 703 -28.14 8.60 -54.62
CA TYR A 703 -27.06 9.17 -53.81
C TYR A 703 -26.30 10.25 -54.58
N HIS A 704 -25.33 10.91 -53.95
CA HIS A 704 -24.39 11.82 -54.64
C HIS A 704 -23.01 11.18 -54.76
N ASP A 705 -22.40 11.27 -55.95
CA ASP A 705 -21.05 10.75 -56.21
C ASP A 705 -19.95 11.57 -55.52
N ALA A 706 -18.69 11.16 -55.69
CA ALA A 706 -17.54 11.84 -55.10
C ALA A 706 -17.30 13.29 -55.59
N ALA A 707 -17.96 13.69 -56.69
CA ALA A 707 -17.95 15.05 -57.23
C ALA A 707 -19.26 15.82 -56.95
N GLY A 708 -20.23 15.21 -56.28
CA GLY A 708 -21.52 15.80 -55.92
C GLY A 708 -22.64 15.63 -56.95
N HIS A 709 -22.45 14.84 -58.01
CA HIS A 709 -23.50 14.60 -59.01
C HIS A 709 -24.50 13.54 -58.52
N PRO A 710 -25.80 13.65 -58.85
CA PRO A 710 -26.79 12.64 -58.51
C PRO A 710 -26.52 11.35 -59.28
N ALA A 711 -26.30 10.26 -58.55
CA ALA A 711 -26.05 8.92 -59.04
C ALA A 711 -27.10 7.94 -58.50
N ARG A 712 -27.19 6.76 -59.12
CA ARG A 712 -28.07 5.67 -58.67
C ARG A 712 -27.37 4.32 -58.70
N THR A 713 -27.91 3.36 -57.96
CA THR A 713 -27.42 1.98 -57.99
C THR A 713 -28.00 1.18 -59.16
N PRO A 714 -27.39 0.04 -59.53
CA PRO A 714 -28.01 -0.95 -60.40
C PRO A 714 -29.41 -1.37 -59.91
N GLY A 715 -29.59 -1.51 -58.60
CA GLY A 715 -30.83 -1.92 -57.96
C GLY A 715 -31.13 -3.41 -58.12
N ALA A 716 -32.26 -3.83 -57.57
CA ALA A 716 -32.82 -5.17 -57.77
C ALA A 716 -34.22 -5.08 -58.40
N GLU A 717 -34.61 -6.14 -59.12
CA GLU A 717 -35.97 -6.28 -59.65
C GLU A 717 -36.74 -7.42 -58.96
N ALA A 718 -38.05 -7.24 -58.80
CA ALA A 718 -38.97 -8.28 -58.34
C ALA A 718 -40.29 -8.22 -59.14
N GLU A 719 -40.76 -9.36 -59.63
CA GLU A 719 -42.01 -9.49 -60.39
C GLU A 719 -43.06 -10.26 -59.58
N VAL A 720 -44.32 -9.80 -59.61
CA VAL A 720 -45.43 -10.41 -58.87
C VAL A 720 -46.77 -10.22 -59.60
N GLU A 721 -47.48 -11.33 -59.80
CA GLU A 721 -48.86 -11.36 -60.33
C GLU A 721 -49.87 -11.05 -59.22
N VAL A 722 -50.88 -10.22 -59.51
CA VAL A 722 -51.97 -9.85 -58.59
C VAL A 722 -53.21 -10.68 -58.87
N THR A 723 -53.30 -11.84 -58.22
CA THR A 723 -54.43 -12.77 -58.34
C THR A 723 -55.63 -12.37 -57.49
N ALA A 724 -56.85 -12.70 -57.92
CA ALA A 724 -58.07 -12.41 -57.17
C ALA A 724 -58.12 -13.18 -55.82
N ARG A 725 -58.38 -12.47 -54.71
CA ARG A 725 -58.61 -13.12 -53.40
C ARG A 725 -59.96 -13.84 -53.40
N PRO A 726 -60.04 -15.14 -53.01
CA PRO A 726 -61.31 -15.84 -52.86
C PRO A 726 -62.24 -15.13 -51.85
N ARG A 727 -63.56 -15.17 -52.09
CA ARG A 727 -64.55 -14.71 -51.11
C ARG A 727 -64.97 -15.87 -50.20
N PRO A 728 -64.98 -15.69 -48.88
CA PRO A 728 -65.53 -16.68 -47.96
C PRO A 728 -67.03 -16.89 -48.20
N VAL A 729 -67.50 -18.10 -47.90
CA VAL A 729 -68.94 -18.45 -47.83
C VAL A 729 -69.44 -18.17 -46.42
N HIS A 730 -70.55 -17.46 -46.28
CA HIS A 730 -71.11 -17.09 -44.96
C HIS A 730 -72.47 -17.75 -44.66
N ASP A 731 -73.09 -18.39 -45.66
CA ASP A 731 -74.49 -18.83 -45.67
C ASP A 731 -74.63 -20.37 -45.81
N LEU A 732 -73.64 -21.12 -45.32
CA LEU A 732 -73.74 -22.57 -45.25
C LEU A 732 -74.92 -22.98 -44.35
N ALA A 733 -75.68 -23.97 -44.80
CA ALA A 733 -76.78 -24.60 -44.09
C ALA A 733 -76.67 -26.12 -44.15
N ALA A 734 -77.04 -26.81 -43.07
CA ALA A 734 -77.01 -28.26 -42.94
C ALA A 734 -78.40 -28.79 -42.55
N VAL A 735 -78.89 -29.84 -43.22
CA VAL A 735 -80.19 -30.46 -42.94
C VAL A 735 -80.07 -31.98 -43.07
N THR A 736 -80.43 -32.73 -42.02
CA THR A 736 -80.48 -34.21 -42.07
C THR A 736 -81.88 -34.70 -42.42
N THR A 737 -81.98 -35.65 -43.36
CA THR A 737 -83.23 -36.32 -43.73
C THR A 737 -82.91 -37.71 -44.30
N SER A 738 -83.62 -38.74 -43.82
CA SER A 738 -83.44 -40.14 -44.24
C SER A 738 -81.99 -40.61 -44.12
N GLY A 739 -81.37 -40.37 -42.96
CA GLY A 739 -79.98 -40.75 -42.65
C GLY A 739 -78.89 -40.01 -43.43
N ARG A 740 -79.21 -38.97 -44.22
CA ARG A 740 -78.23 -38.18 -44.99
C ARG A 740 -78.33 -36.71 -44.63
N THR A 741 -77.19 -36.04 -44.50
CA THR A 741 -77.07 -34.60 -44.27
C THR A 741 -76.78 -33.89 -45.59
N ALA A 742 -77.71 -33.07 -46.06
CA ALA A 742 -77.52 -32.16 -47.18
C ALA A 742 -76.89 -30.85 -46.69
N LEU A 743 -75.85 -30.40 -47.38
CA LEU A 743 -75.10 -29.17 -47.11
C LEU A 743 -75.31 -28.23 -48.29
N ARG A 744 -75.78 -27.00 -48.03
CA ARG A 744 -76.15 -26.01 -49.07
C ARG A 744 -75.60 -24.62 -48.74
N TRP A 745 -75.19 -23.87 -49.76
CA TRP A 745 -74.68 -22.49 -49.65
C TRP A 745 -74.76 -21.78 -51.00
N THR A 746 -74.65 -20.45 -51.02
CA THR A 746 -74.53 -19.67 -52.27
C THR A 746 -73.14 -19.86 -52.87
N PRO A 747 -73.01 -20.44 -54.09
CA PRO A 747 -71.69 -20.67 -54.67
C PRO A 747 -71.04 -19.35 -55.12
N PRO A 748 -69.80 -19.04 -54.70
CA PRO A 748 -69.06 -17.91 -55.23
C PRO A 748 -68.75 -18.09 -56.73
N PRO A 749 -68.96 -17.07 -57.59
CA PRO A 749 -68.78 -17.21 -59.04
C PRO A 749 -67.38 -17.68 -59.44
N GLY A 750 -67.32 -18.81 -60.16
CA GLY A 750 -66.08 -19.36 -60.73
C GLY A 750 -65.15 -20.07 -59.74
N TRP A 751 -65.48 -20.14 -58.45
CA TRP A 751 -64.62 -20.73 -57.42
C TRP A 751 -65.18 -22.03 -56.85
N GLU A 752 -64.29 -22.84 -56.27
CA GLU A 752 -64.62 -24.13 -55.69
C GLU A 752 -64.73 -24.01 -54.17
N VAL A 753 -65.83 -24.47 -53.57
CA VAL A 753 -65.99 -24.47 -52.12
C VAL A 753 -65.86 -25.90 -51.61
N ARG A 754 -64.96 -26.11 -50.67
CA ARG A 754 -64.68 -27.38 -50.02
C ARG A 754 -65.27 -27.36 -48.62
N ILE A 755 -66.08 -28.36 -48.27
CA ILE A 755 -66.65 -28.48 -46.93
C ILE A 755 -65.84 -29.48 -46.13
N TYR A 756 -65.34 -29.07 -44.98
CA TYR A 756 -64.61 -29.92 -44.03
C TYR A 756 -65.47 -30.18 -42.79
N ALA A 757 -65.59 -31.45 -42.38
CA ALA A 757 -66.28 -31.85 -41.17
C ALA A 757 -65.28 -32.09 -40.03
N THR A 758 -65.61 -31.57 -38.85
CA THR A 758 -64.92 -31.81 -37.58
C THR A 758 -65.90 -32.48 -36.61
N PRO A 759 -65.61 -33.67 -36.05
CA PRO A 759 -66.46 -34.30 -35.05
C PRO A 759 -66.34 -33.58 -33.70
N VAL A 760 -67.45 -33.42 -32.96
CA VAL A 760 -67.41 -32.86 -31.61
C VAL A 760 -67.09 -33.96 -30.60
N ALA A 761 -65.91 -33.90 -30.00
CA ALA A 761 -65.44 -34.94 -29.06
C ALA A 761 -66.24 -34.92 -27.73
N PRO A 762 -66.78 -36.07 -27.27
CA PRO A 762 -67.56 -36.16 -26.03
C PRO A 762 -66.65 -36.12 -24.80
N GLY A 763 -66.29 -34.90 -24.36
CA GLY A 763 -65.46 -34.70 -23.17
C GLY A 763 -64.83 -33.31 -23.03
N ALA A 764 -64.91 -32.45 -24.05
CA ALA A 764 -64.33 -31.11 -24.03
C ALA A 764 -65.16 -30.10 -23.19
N SER A 765 -65.29 -30.34 -21.88
CA SER A 765 -65.67 -29.29 -20.92
C SER A 765 -64.53 -28.28 -20.81
N GLY A 766 -64.83 -26.99 -20.96
CA GLY A 766 -63.82 -25.96 -21.23
C GLY A 766 -62.81 -25.72 -20.10
N THR A 767 -61.53 -26.00 -20.38
CA THR A 767 -60.37 -25.60 -19.58
C THR A 767 -59.53 -24.58 -20.36
N GLY A 768 -59.97 -23.32 -20.36
CA GLY A 768 -59.34 -22.27 -21.17
C GLY A 768 -59.85 -20.85 -20.92
N GLY A 769 -60.39 -20.56 -19.74
CA GLY A 769 -60.87 -19.23 -19.36
C GLY A 769 -59.99 -18.61 -18.28
N GLY A 770 -59.12 -17.68 -18.66
CA GLY A 770 -58.43 -16.80 -17.69
C GLY A 770 -59.39 -15.74 -17.14
N PRO A 771 -59.27 -15.32 -15.87
CA PRO A 771 -60.17 -14.33 -15.28
C PRO A 771 -59.89 -12.93 -15.85
N GLY A 772 -60.77 -12.41 -16.72
CA GLY A 772 -60.48 -11.13 -17.40
C GLY A 772 -61.57 -10.46 -18.25
N SER A 773 -62.83 -10.90 -18.22
CA SER A 773 -63.91 -10.14 -18.90
C SER A 773 -65.29 -10.36 -18.27
N THR A 774 -65.90 -9.27 -17.80
CA THR A 774 -67.29 -9.20 -17.30
C THR A 774 -68.14 -8.28 -18.18
N ASP A 775 -68.86 -8.86 -19.14
CA ASP A 775 -69.91 -8.17 -19.91
C ASP A 775 -71.17 -9.06 -20.01
N PRO A 776 -72.30 -8.70 -19.36
CA PRO A 776 -73.46 -9.58 -19.20
C PRO A 776 -74.42 -9.58 -20.42
N ARG A 777 -73.89 -9.65 -21.64
CA ARG A 777 -74.68 -9.48 -22.89
C ARG A 777 -74.59 -10.63 -23.91
N PHE A 778 -74.14 -11.82 -23.53
CA PHE A 778 -74.10 -12.96 -24.45
C PHE A 778 -75.41 -13.77 -24.48
N VAL A 779 -76.12 -13.70 -25.61
CA VAL A 779 -77.24 -14.58 -25.94
C VAL A 779 -76.70 -15.96 -26.38
N PRO A 780 -77.25 -17.08 -25.89
CA PRO A 780 -76.78 -18.41 -26.28
C PRO A 780 -77.22 -18.76 -27.72
N GLY A 781 -76.35 -18.51 -28.70
CA GLY A 781 -76.60 -18.94 -30.08
C GLY A 781 -75.61 -18.51 -31.17
N SER A 782 -74.79 -17.48 -30.95
CA SER A 782 -73.95 -16.90 -32.02
C SER A 782 -72.57 -16.47 -31.52
N GLY A 783 -71.54 -17.26 -31.83
CA GLY A 783 -70.14 -16.91 -31.56
C GLY A 783 -69.19 -17.78 -32.40
N PRO A 784 -67.99 -17.27 -32.77
CA PRO A 784 -67.02 -18.03 -33.56
C PRO A 784 -66.48 -19.21 -32.74
N LEU A 785 -66.72 -20.42 -33.21
CA LEU A 785 -66.21 -21.64 -32.58
C LEU A 785 -64.73 -21.83 -32.93
N PRO A 786 -63.82 -22.01 -31.95
CA PRO A 786 -62.42 -22.32 -32.24
C PRO A 786 -62.32 -23.73 -32.84
N LEU A 787 -62.12 -23.79 -34.16
CA LEU A 787 -62.19 -25.03 -34.95
C LEU A 787 -60.81 -25.58 -35.29
N GLY A 788 -60.65 -26.89 -35.09
CA GLY A 788 -59.35 -27.56 -35.15
C GLY A 788 -58.64 -27.42 -36.49
N GLY A 789 -57.54 -26.67 -36.52
CA GLY A 789 -56.57 -26.66 -37.63
C GLY A 789 -56.97 -25.92 -38.91
N LEU A 790 -58.13 -25.25 -38.96
CA LEU A 790 -58.61 -24.57 -40.18
C LEU A 790 -58.56 -23.04 -40.17
N GLY A 791 -58.48 -22.37 -39.01
CA GLY A 791 -58.50 -20.90 -38.92
C GLY A 791 -59.89 -20.31 -38.65
N ALA A 792 -59.97 -18.98 -38.60
CA ALA A 792 -61.17 -18.19 -38.34
C ALA A 792 -61.89 -17.76 -39.64
N GLU A 793 -63.16 -17.33 -39.51
CA GLU A 793 -63.95 -16.82 -40.64
C GLU A 793 -63.26 -15.60 -41.29
N GLY A 794 -62.79 -15.77 -42.53
CA GLY A 794 -62.09 -14.74 -43.29
C GLY A 794 -60.59 -14.96 -43.46
N ASP A 795 -59.96 -15.94 -42.79
CA ASP A 795 -58.51 -16.20 -42.88
C ASP A 795 -58.08 -16.73 -44.27
N ASP A 796 -56.93 -16.24 -44.77
CA ASP A 796 -56.23 -16.83 -45.93
C ASP A 796 -55.40 -18.05 -45.48
N VAL A 797 -55.70 -19.24 -46.01
CA VAL A 797 -55.00 -20.48 -45.69
C VAL A 797 -54.34 -21.10 -46.92
N ARG A 798 -53.14 -21.66 -46.75
CA ARG A 798 -52.47 -22.44 -47.80
C ARG A 798 -53.11 -23.82 -47.86
N LEU A 799 -53.66 -24.21 -49.01
CA LEU A 799 -54.40 -25.47 -49.19
C LEU A 799 -53.61 -26.73 -48.78
N ALA A 800 -52.28 -26.70 -48.95
CA ALA A 800 -51.37 -27.79 -48.58
C ALA A 800 -50.99 -27.84 -47.08
N ALA A 801 -51.34 -26.81 -46.30
CA ALA A 801 -51.07 -26.74 -44.87
C ALA A 801 -52.25 -27.22 -43.99
N ILE A 802 -53.37 -27.63 -44.60
CA ILE A 802 -54.55 -28.14 -43.89
C ILE A 802 -54.25 -29.57 -43.41
N THR A 803 -53.78 -29.69 -42.16
CA THR A 803 -53.51 -30.97 -41.49
C THR A 803 -54.12 -30.98 -40.09
N GLY A 804 -54.78 -32.08 -39.72
CA GLY A 804 -55.49 -32.19 -38.43
C GLY A 804 -56.66 -33.17 -38.46
N PRO A 805 -57.49 -33.21 -37.41
CA PRO A 805 -58.65 -34.12 -37.29
C PRO A 805 -59.88 -33.66 -38.12
N VAL A 806 -59.63 -33.03 -39.28
CA VAL A 806 -60.65 -32.51 -40.19
C VAL A 806 -60.77 -33.39 -41.43
N ARG A 807 -62.00 -33.76 -41.78
CA ARG A 807 -62.30 -34.65 -42.91
C ARG A 807 -62.94 -33.84 -44.03
N LEU A 808 -62.38 -33.87 -45.23
CA LEU A 808 -63.04 -33.32 -46.42
C LEU A 808 -64.34 -34.11 -46.69
N VAL A 809 -65.48 -33.43 -46.65
CA VAL A 809 -66.81 -33.99 -46.95
C VAL A 809 -67.06 -34.02 -48.46
N GLY A 810 -66.63 -32.96 -49.14
CA GLY A 810 -66.76 -32.81 -50.58
C GLY A 810 -66.34 -31.42 -51.06
N ALA A 811 -66.13 -31.31 -52.38
CA ALA A 811 -65.88 -30.06 -53.08
C ALA A 811 -67.02 -29.80 -54.06
N SER A 812 -67.49 -28.55 -54.17
CA SER A 812 -68.57 -28.19 -55.08
C SER A 812 -68.47 -26.75 -55.56
N ARG A 813 -68.85 -26.54 -56.82
CA ARG A 813 -69.02 -25.23 -57.48
C ARG A 813 -70.50 -24.86 -57.65
N THR A 814 -71.41 -25.74 -57.23
CA THR A 814 -72.87 -25.61 -57.45
C THR A 814 -73.65 -25.36 -56.17
N GLY A 815 -72.96 -25.07 -55.05
CA GLY A 815 -73.60 -24.68 -53.79
C GLY A 815 -74.23 -25.83 -53.00
N GLN A 816 -73.87 -27.09 -53.31
CA GLN A 816 -74.40 -28.26 -52.60
C GLN A 816 -73.42 -29.45 -52.56
N VAL A 817 -73.42 -30.16 -51.41
CA VAL A 817 -72.78 -31.46 -51.12
C VAL A 817 -73.74 -32.27 -50.21
N ALA A 818 -73.60 -33.59 -50.13
CA ALA A 818 -74.34 -34.42 -49.16
C ALA A 818 -73.44 -35.50 -48.54
N GLU A 819 -73.72 -35.85 -47.28
CA GLU A 819 -72.95 -36.84 -46.52
C GLU A 819 -73.85 -37.81 -45.73
N SER A 820 -73.47 -39.09 -45.67
CA SER A 820 -74.00 -40.06 -44.70
C SER A 820 -73.20 -39.98 -43.39
N ALA A 821 -73.39 -38.88 -42.64
CA ALA A 821 -72.68 -38.63 -41.40
C ALA A 821 -73.14 -39.55 -40.24
N PRO A 822 -72.25 -39.92 -39.29
CA PRO A 822 -72.63 -40.69 -38.12
C PRO A 822 -73.58 -39.90 -37.19
N VAL A 823 -74.44 -40.62 -36.47
CA VAL A 823 -75.40 -40.06 -35.51
C VAL A 823 -74.66 -39.36 -34.38
N GLY A 824 -74.86 -38.05 -34.23
CA GLY A 824 -74.12 -37.22 -33.27
C GLY A 824 -74.06 -35.75 -33.68
N GLU A 825 -73.04 -35.05 -33.19
CA GLU A 825 -72.82 -33.61 -33.42
C GLU A 825 -71.54 -33.38 -34.24
N VAL A 826 -71.67 -32.62 -35.33
CA VAL A 826 -70.61 -32.37 -36.32
C VAL A 826 -70.57 -30.88 -36.64
N ILE A 827 -69.38 -30.33 -36.87
CA ILE A 827 -69.22 -28.95 -37.34
C ILE A 827 -68.67 -28.97 -38.76
N TYR A 828 -69.37 -28.31 -39.68
CA TYR A 828 -69.02 -28.20 -41.10
C TYR A 828 -68.46 -26.82 -41.42
N THR A 829 -67.23 -26.73 -41.92
CA THR A 829 -66.55 -25.48 -42.28
C THR A 829 -66.40 -25.38 -43.80
N PRO A 830 -66.95 -24.36 -44.47
CA PRO A 830 -66.73 -24.11 -45.88
C PRO A 830 -65.40 -23.37 -46.10
N VAL A 831 -64.67 -23.72 -47.15
CA VAL A 831 -63.41 -23.07 -47.55
C VAL A 831 -63.46 -22.81 -49.06
N THR A 832 -63.40 -21.55 -49.48
CA THR A 832 -63.42 -21.16 -50.89
C THR A 832 -62.00 -21.19 -51.46
N VAL A 833 -61.79 -21.90 -52.56
CA VAL A 833 -60.48 -22.17 -53.16
C VAL A 833 -60.39 -21.60 -54.58
N HIS A 834 -59.29 -20.91 -54.88
CA HIS A 834 -58.92 -20.46 -56.23
C HIS A 834 -57.40 -20.58 -56.42
N GLY A 835 -56.96 -21.42 -57.36
CA GLY A 835 -55.55 -21.72 -57.54
C GLY A 835 -54.93 -22.31 -56.26
N GLY A 836 -53.80 -21.74 -55.83
CA GLY A 836 -53.12 -22.11 -54.57
C GLY A 836 -53.67 -21.42 -53.31
N SER A 837 -54.58 -20.46 -53.45
CA SER A 837 -55.15 -19.69 -52.34
C SER A 837 -56.51 -20.22 -51.91
N ALA A 838 -56.74 -20.26 -50.60
CA ALA A 838 -58.02 -20.64 -50.02
C ALA A 838 -58.41 -19.69 -48.88
N VAL A 839 -59.69 -19.41 -48.72
CA VAL A 839 -60.22 -18.51 -47.67
C VAL A 839 -61.33 -19.21 -46.88
N VAL A 840 -61.23 -19.15 -45.56
CA VAL A 840 -62.13 -19.84 -44.62
C VAL A 840 -63.46 -19.10 -44.50
N GLY A 841 -64.57 -19.80 -44.67
CA GLY A 841 -65.92 -19.28 -44.47
C GLY A 841 -66.55 -19.66 -43.14
N ARG A 842 -67.80 -19.23 -42.92
CA ARG A 842 -68.55 -19.45 -41.67
C ARG A 842 -68.88 -20.92 -41.46
N ALA A 843 -68.42 -21.46 -40.35
CA ALA A 843 -68.72 -22.83 -39.95
C ALA A 843 -70.12 -23.00 -39.34
N VAL A 844 -70.68 -24.20 -39.51
CA VAL A 844 -72.05 -24.57 -39.09
C VAL A 844 -72.00 -25.79 -38.19
N ARG A 845 -72.49 -25.65 -36.96
CA ARG A 845 -72.68 -26.75 -36.00
C ARG A 845 -74.02 -27.43 -36.26
N HIS A 846 -74.02 -28.75 -36.42
CA HIS A 846 -75.19 -29.52 -36.85
C HIS A 846 -75.35 -30.82 -36.06
N VAL A 847 -76.60 -31.24 -35.83
CA VAL A 847 -76.95 -32.46 -35.10
C VAL A 847 -77.62 -33.45 -36.05
N VAL A 848 -77.00 -34.62 -36.21
CA VAL A 848 -77.39 -35.65 -37.18
C VAL A 848 -78.35 -36.66 -36.52
N ILE A 849 -79.56 -36.19 -36.18
CA ILE A 849 -80.60 -37.00 -35.52
C ILE A 849 -81.98 -36.64 -36.09
N GLU A 850 -82.83 -37.64 -36.31
CA GLU A 850 -84.19 -37.48 -36.86
C GLU A 850 -85.27 -37.35 -35.77
N PRO A 851 -86.49 -36.86 -36.11
CA PRO A 851 -87.65 -36.92 -35.22
C PRO A 851 -88.10 -38.36 -34.92
N VAL A 852 -88.81 -38.58 -33.81
CA VAL A 852 -89.50 -39.86 -33.57
C VAL A 852 -90.51 -40.14 -34.69
N ARG A 853 -90.68 -41.41 -35.07
CA ARG A 853 -91.54 -41.81 -36.19
C ARG A 853 -92.84 -42.46 -35.69
N ASP A 854 -93.88 -42.42 -36.51
CA ASP A 854 -95.16 -43.10 -36.26
C ASP A 854 -95.79 -42.82 -34.88
N LEU A 855 -95.75 -41.55 -34.42
CA LEU A 855 -96.44 -41.15 -33.19
C LEU A 855 -97.96 -41.27 -33.36
N ARG A 856 -98.55 -42.21 -32.62
CA ARG A 856 -99.97 -42.54 -32.62
C ARG A 856 -100.48 -42.57 -31.18
N ALA A 857 -101.71 -42.12 -30.99
CA ALA A 857 -102.45 -42.23 -29.75
C ALA A 857 -103.66 -43.13 -29.98
N ASP A 858 -103.76 -44.22 -29.22
CA ASP A 858 -104.84 -45.19 -29.27
C ASP A 858 -105.67 -45.11 -27.98
N ASP A 859 -106.99 -45.08 -28.09
CA ASP A 859 -107.89 -44.79 -26.97
C ASP A 859 -108.59 -46.07 -26.49
N ARG A 860 -108.36 -46.43 -25.23
CA ARG A 860 -108.86 -47.64 -24.57
C ARG A 860 -109.90 -47.33 -23.48
N GLY A 861 -110.57 -46.17 -23.57
CA GLY A 861 -111.67 -45.78 -22.68
C GLY A 861 -111.20 -45.15 -21.37
N GLU A 862 -110.46 -45.88 -20.54
CA GLU A 862 -109.89 -45.37 -19.28
C GLU A 862 -108.40 -44.99 -19.40
N SER A 863 -107.71 -45.42 -20.47
CA SER A 863 -106.35 -45.01 -20.80
C SER A 863 -106.17 -44.70 -22.28
N ILE A 864 -105.22 -43.82 -22.57
CA ILE A 864 -104.72 -43.51 -23.91
C ILE A 864 -103.31 -44.07 -24.00
N VAL A 865 -103.08 -44.94 -24.98
CA VAL A 865 -101.79 -45.61 -25.21
C VAL A 865 -101.06 -44.89 -26.33
N LEU A 866 -99.92 -44.30 -26.01
CA LEU A 866 -99.03 -43.67 -26.99
C LEU A 866 -98.02 -44.68 -27.50
N SER A 867 -97.89 -44.78 -28.82
CA SER A 867 -96.87 -45.57 -29.51
C SER A 867 -96.12 -44.71 -30.51
N PHE A 868 -94.81 -44.91 -30.61
CA PHE A 868 -93.91 -44.27 -31.58
C PHE A 868 -92.62 -45.08 -31.69
N GLN A 869 -91.90 -44.93 -32.79
CA GLN A 869 -90.57 -45.52 -32.99
C GLN A 869 -89.48 -44.50 -32.68
N MET A 870 -88.47 -44.91 -31.91
CA MET A 870 -87.26 -44.11 -31.68
C MET A 870 -86.42 -44.02 -32.97
N PRO A 871 -85.74 -42.89 -33.23
CA PRO A 871 -84.71 -42.81 -34.26
C PRO A 871 -83.57 -43.81 -33.98
N PRO A 872 -82.91 -44.39 -35.01
CA PRO A 872 -81.73 -45.22 -34.81
C PRO A 872 -80.64 -44.50 -34.00
N GLY A 873 -80.15 -45.13 -32.94
CA GLY A 873 -79.16 -44.54 -32.02
C GLY A 873 -79.74 -43.68 -30.88
N VAL A 874 -81.05 -43.43 -30.85
CA VAL A 874 -81.74 -42.72 -29.76
C VAL A 874 -82.42 -43.72 -28.83
N THR A 875 -82.19 -43.59 -27.52
CA THR A 875 -82.71 -44.53 -26.49
C THR A 875 -83.74 -43.91 -25.54
N GLU A 876 -83.86 -42.58 -25.54
CA GLU A 876 -84.67 -41.76 -24.65
C GLU A 876 -85.48 -40.74 -25.47
N ALA A 877 -86.73 -40.52 -25.11
CA ALA A 877 -87.56 -39.44 -25.60
C ALA A 877 -88.28 -38.77 -24.41
N ARG A 878 -88.67 -37.51 -24.56
CA ARG A 878 -89.58 -36.83 -23.65
C ARG A 878 -90.94 -36.66 -24.32
N VAL A 879 -91.99 -37.15 -23.67
CA VAL A 879 -93.38 -36.95 -24.09
C VAL A 879 -93.99 -35.86 -23.22
N LEU A 880 -94.66 -34.90 -23.84
CA LEU A 880 -95.39 -33.83 -23.19
C LEU A 880 -96.86 -33.85 -23.60
N TRP A 881 -97.76 -33.49 -22.69
CA TRP A 881 -99.20 -33.41 -22.97
C TRP A 881 -99.91 -32.29 -22.19
N ARG A 882 -100.93 -31.70 -22.81
CA ARG A 882 -101.82 -30.67 -22.24
C ARG A 882 -103.19 -30.70 -22.93
N ARG A 883 -104.17 -29.95 -22.40
CA ARG A 883 -105.58 -30.02 -22.85
C ARG A 883 -105.98 -29.01 -23.92
N ASP A 884 -105.29 -27.89 -23.99
CA ASP A 884 -105.70 -26.66 -24.69
C ASP A 884 -105.03 -26.46 -26.06
N ARG A 885 -103.79 -26.92 -26.24
CA ARG A 885 -103.04 -26.77 -27.50
C ARG A 885 -101.83 -27.72 -27.56
N THR A 886 -101.22 -27.88 -28.74
CA THR A 886 -99.96 -28.63 -28.88
C THR A 886 -98.84 -28.02 -28.02
N PRO A 887 -98.09 -28.81 -27.23
CA PRO A 887 -96.96 -28.31 -26.44
C PRO A 887 -95.96 -27.53 -27.30
N THR A 888 -95.63 -26.30 -26.89
CA THR A 888 -94.86 -25.37 -27.74
C THR A 888 -93.36 -25.66 -27.79
N GLY A 889 -92.90 -26.62 -26.97
CA GLY A 889 -91.51 -27.05 -26.93
C GLY A 889 -91.31 -28.22 -25.96
N PRO A 890 -90.09 -28.76 -25.87
CA PRO A 890 -89.74 -29.89 -25.02
C PRO A 890 -89.73 -29.56 -23.51
N ASP A 891 -89.76 -28.28 -23.15
CA ASP A 891 -89.77 -27.75 -21.79
C ASP A 891 -90.95 -26.76 -21.60
N ASP A 892 -92.09 -27.00 -22.28
CA ASP A 892 -93.32 -26.18 -22.13
C ASP A 892 -93.85 -26.25 -20.68
N PRO A 893 -93.82 -25.15 -19.90
CA PRO A 893 -94.06 -25.18 -18.46
C PRO A 893 -95.54 -25.42 -18.08
N TYR A 894 -96.45 -25.38 -19.05
CA TYR A 894 -97.88 -25.68 -18.84
C TYR A 894 -98.27 -27.08 -19.35
N ALA A 895 -97.31 -27.84 -19.88
CA ALA A 895 -97.51 -29.24 -20.24
C ALA A 895 -97.00 -30.18 -19.15
N ALA A 896 -97.78 -31.19 -18.81
CA ALA A 896 -97.26 -32.33 -18.06
C ALA A 896 -96.28 -33.10 -18.95
N SER A 897 -95.26 -33.72 -18.35
CA SER A 897 -94.22 -34.42 -19.12
C SER A 897 -93.77 -35.72 -18.48
N ALA A 898 -93.28 -36.64 -19.31
CA ALA A 898 -92.74 -37.92 -18.91
C ALA A 898 -91.50 -38.27 -19.75
N LYS A 899 -90.51 -38.88 -19.09
CA LYS A 899 -89.42 -39.58 -19.74
C LYS A 899 -89.92 -40.94 -20.24
N VAL A 900 -89.67 -41.24 -21.51
CA VAL A 900 -90.00 -42.51 -22.14
C VAL A 900 -88.73 -43.09 -22.75
N THR A 901 -88.37 -44.31 -22.39
CA THR A 901 -87.25 -45.05 -22.99
C THR A 901 -87.79 -46.13 -23.92
N ASN A 902 -86.99 -46.58 -24.89
CA ASN A 902 -87.41 -47.59 -25.87
C ASN A 902 -87.95 -48.86 -25.19
N THR A 903 -87.22 -49.37 -24.19
CA THR A 903 -87.61 -50.51 -23.34
C THR A 903 -88.95 -50.32 -22.62
N SER A 904 -89.33 -49.08 -22.29
CA SER A 904 -90.60 -48.78 -21.61
C SER A 904 -91.79 -48.79 -22.58
N LEU A 905 -91.58 -48.47 -23.86
CA LEU A 905 -92.59 -48.64 -24.91
C LEU A 905 -92.76 -50.12 -25.24
N GLU A 906 -91.67 -50.84 -25.46
CA GLU A 906 -91.68 -52.25 -25.88
C GLU A 906 -92.33 -53.17 -24.85
N ILE A 907 -91.90 -53.11 -23.58
CA ILE A 907 -92.39 -54.02 -22.52
C ILE A 907 -93.85 -53.73 -22.14
N LYS A 908 -94.32 -52.48 -22.28
CA LYS A 908 -95.67 -52.05 -21.85
C LYS A 908 -96.68 -51.93 -23.01
N GLY A 909 -96.29 -52.28 -24.24
CA GLY A 909 -97.14 -52.14 -25.42
C GLY A 909 -97.48 -50.69 -25.77
N GLY A 910 -96.58 -49.76 -25.47
CA GLY A 910 -96.78 -48.31 -25.52
C GLY A 910 -96.65 -47.63 -24.14
N TRP A 911 -96.70 -46.30 -24.12
CA TRP A 911 -96.72 -45.51 -22.89
C TRP A 911 -98.15 -45.07 -22.57
N HIS A 912 -98.60 -45.31 -21.35
CA HIS A 912 -100.00 -45.19 -20.95
C HIS A 912 -100.25 -43.87 -20.20
N LEU A 913 -101.19 -43.08 -20.72
CA LEU A 913 -101.73 -41.87 -20.10
C LEU A 913 -103.14 -42.16 -19.59
N ALA A 914 -103.48 -41.75 -18.36
CA ALA A 914 -104.85 -41.85 -17.86
C ALA A 914 -105.80 -41.00 -18.73
N ALA A 915 -106.85 -41.62 -19.27
CA ALA A 915 -107.76 -40.94 -20.18
C ALA A 915 -108.72 -40.02 -19.41
N PRO A 916 -109.14 -38.87 -19.97
CA PRO A 916 -109.99 -37.94 -19.25
C PRO A 916 -111.40 -38.46 -19.01
N ALA A 917 -111.82 -38.52 -17.74
CA ALA A 917 -113.21 -38.79 -17.34
C ALA A 917 -114.19 -37.71 -17.85
N ASP A 918 -113.69 -36.50 -18.10
CA ASP A 918 -114.44 -35.40 -18.74
C ASP A 918 -114.64 -35.59 -20.27
N GLY A 919 -113.95 -36.55 -20.89
CA GLY A 919 -114.06 -36.85 -22.32
C GLY A 919 -113.27 -35.94 -23.28
N TRP A 920 -112.53 -34.95 -22.79
CA TRP A 920 -111.80 -33.99 -23.64
C TRP A 920 -110.48 -34.55 -24.19
N ALA A 921 -109.97 -33.88 -25.22
CA ALA A 921 -108.73 -34.26 -25.89
C ALA A 921 -107.47 -34.01 -25.05
N TYR A 922 -106.40 -34.75 -25.39
CA TYR A 922 -105.03 -34.38 -25.05
C TYR A 922 -104.26 -34.04 -26.32
N HIS A 923 -103.69 -32.84 -26.37
CA HIS A 923 -102.63 -32.52 -27.30
C HIS A 923 -101.31 -33.07 -26.76
N VAL A 924 -100.61 -33.87 -27.57
CA VAL A 924 -99.41 -34.61 -27.19
C VAL A 924 -98.26 -34.26 -28.14
N ALA A 925 -97.03 -34.16 -27.62
CA ALA A 925 -95.82 -34.07 -28.44
C ALA A 925 -94.68 -34.93 -27.87
N ALA A 926 -93.95 -35.62 -28.73
CA ALA A 926 -92.83 -36.51 -28.37
C ALA A 926 -91.53 -36.04 -29.03
N TYR A 927 -90.50 -35.84 -28.20
CA TYR A 927 -89.21 -35.25 -28.57
C TYR A 927 -88.08 -36.27 -28.35
N PRO A 928 -87.29 -36.64 -29.37
CA PRO A 928 -86.13 -37.52 -29.19
C PRO A 928 -85.03 -36.83 -28.38
N MET A 929 -84.43 -37.56 -27.42
CA MET A 929 -83.42 -37.04 -26.51
C MET A 929 -82.07 -37.73 -26.72
N TYR A 930 -81.00 -36.95 -26.84
CA TYR A 930 -79.62 -37.43 -26.84
C TYR A 930 -78.86 -36.88 -25.63
N ARG A 931 -77.66 -37.41 -25.33
CA ARG A 931 -76.80 -36.86 -24.27
C ARG A 931 -75.50 -36.30 -24.85
N ALA A 932 -75.21 -35.05 -24.50
CA ALA A 932 -73.94 -34.38 -24.80
C ALA A 932 -73.34 -33.90 -23.48
N GLY A 933 -72.12 -34.34 -23.16
CA GLY A 933 -71.48 -34.04 -21.87
C GLY A 933 -72.30 -34.50 -20.66
N GLY A 934 -73.00 -35.65 -20.77
CA GLY A 934 -73.90 -36.19 -19.74
C GLY A 934 -75.30 -35.52 -19.67
N ILE A 935 -75.43 -34.27 -20.12
CA ILE A 935 -76.69 -33.51 -20.14
C ILE A 935 -77.62 -34.04 -21.23
N ALA A 936 -78.87 -34.31 -20.88
CA ALA A 936 -79.90 -34.68 -21.85
C ALA A 936 -80.36 -33.44 -22.64
N ARG A 937 -80.29 -33.52 -23.97
CA ARG A 937 -80.68 -32.47 -24.90
C ARG A 937 -81.69 -33.02 -25.91
N VAL A 938 -82.55 -32.14 -26.40
CA VAL A 938 -83.55 -32.45 -27.42
C VAL A 938 -82.85 -32.44 -28.77
N ALA A 939 -83.03 -33.51 -29.54
CA ALA A 939 -82.25 -33.74 -30.75
C ALA A 939 -82.74 -32.94 -31.97
N THR A 940 -84.06 -32.75 -32.07
CA THR A 940 -84.74 -32.02 -33.14
C THR A 940 -86.19 -31.71 -32.71
N ALA A 941 -86.98 -31.07 -33.57
CA ALA A 941 -88.39 -30.78 -33.31
C ALA A 941 -89.19 -32.07 -33.01
N GLY A 942 -90.08 -31.99 -32.02
CA GLY A 942 -90.92 -33.11 -31.62
C GLY A 942 -92.08 -33.32 -32.59
N VAL A 943 -92.50 -34.58 -32.76
CA VAL A 943 -93.73 -34.92 -33.50
C VAL A 943 -94.91 -34.81 -32.56
N ALA A 944 -96.04 -34.31 -33.05
CA ALA A 944 -97.26 -34.11 -32.26
C ALA A 944 -98.45 -34.93 -32.77
N VAL A 945 -99.35 -35.30 -31.85
CA VAL A 945 -100.60 -36.00 -32.13
C VAL A 945 -101.72 -35.48 -31.21
N LEU A 946 -102.96 -35.52 -31.68
CA LEU A 946 -104.15 -35.24 -30.86
C LEU A 946 -104.80 -36.56 -30.46
N ALA A 947 -104.94 -36.80 -29.16
CA ALA A 947 -105.59 -37.97 -28.59
C ALA A 947 -107.00 -37.61 -28.11
N ARG A 948 -107.98 -38.54 -28.27
CA ARG A 948 -109.40 -38.34 -27.96
C ARG A 948 -109.99 -37.04 -28.54
N PRO A 949 -110.02 -36.85 -29.88
CA PRO A 949 -110.71 -35.72 -30.49
C PRO A 949 -112.22 -35.77 -30.16
N ALA A 950 -112.69 -34.87 -29.29
CA ALA A 950 -114.02 -34.94 -28.70
C ALA A 950 -115.13 -34.56 -29.71
N THR A 951 -116.24 -35.30 -29.68
CA THR A 951 -117.36 -35.20 -30.63
C THR A 951 -118.50 -34.28 -30.17
N ARG A 952 -118.24 -33.35 -29.24
CA ARG A 952 -119.27 -32.48 -28.64
C ARG A 952 -118.94 -31.00 -28.77
N SER A 953 -119.71 -30.31 -29.61
CA SER A 953 -119.50 -28.90 -29.96
C SER A 953 -120.28 -27.94 -29.06
N ASP A 954 -119.79 -27.70 -27.84
CA ASP A 954 -119.94 -26.41 -27.14
C ASP A 954 -119.02 -26.33 -25.92
N PRO A 955 -118.53 -25.14 -25.52
CA PRO A 955 -117.52 -25.00 -24.47
C PRO A 955 -118.12 -25.09 -23.05
N PRO A 956 -117.37 -25.64 -22.07
CA PRO A 956 -117.74 -25.59 -20.66
C PRO A 956 -117.54 -24.17 -20.09
N PRO A 957 -118.31 -23.78 -19.05
CA PRO A 957 -118.29 -22.42 -18.54
C PRO A 957 -116.97 -22.05 -17.86
N ALA A 958 -116.52 -20.81 -18.04
CA ALA A 958 -115.37 -20.26 -17.33
C ALA A 958 -115.68 -20.07 -15.83
N PRO A 959 -114.84 -20.57 -14.90
CA PRO A 959 -115.04 -20.37 -13.46
C PRO A 959 -114.77 -18.92 -13.06
N THR A 960 -115.63 -18.38 -12.20
CA THR A 960 -115.54 -17.02 -11.63
C THR A 960 -114.41 -16.87 -10.63
N ALA A 961 -113.69 -15.73 -10.65
CA ALA A 961 -112.62 -15.42 -9.70
C ALA A 961 -113.11 -14.53 -8.54
N SER A 962 -112.92 -14.98 -7.29
CA SER A 962 -113.32 -14.25 -6.07
C SER A 962 -112.40 -14.50 -4.87
N GLY A 963 -111.38 -13.65 -4.70
CA GLY A 963 -110.68 -13.41 -3.42
C GLY A 963 -109.76 -14.52 -2.86
N PRO A 964 -109.10 -14.29 -1.72
CA PRO A 964 -109.05 -13.03 -0.95
C PRO A 964 -108.14 -11.97 -1.60
N ALA A 965 -108.25 -10.73 -1.15
CA ALA A 965 -107.44 -9.61 -1.65
C ALA A 965 -106.34 -9.20 -0.68
N THR A 966 -105.17 -8.87 -1.24
CA THR A 966 -104.29 -7.83 -0.69
C THR A 966 -103.89 -6.93 -1.86
N GLY A 967 -104.21 -5.63 -1.79
CA GLY A 967 -103.89 -4.68 -2.86
C GLY A 967 -102.40 -4.30 -2.89
N GLY A 968 -101.89 -3.67 -3.95
CA GLY A 968 -102.59 -3.28 -5.18
C GLY A 968 -101.77 -2.33 -6.05
N HIS A 969 -102.42 -1.70 -7.04
CA HIS A 969 -101.92 -0.64 -7.92
C HIS A 969 -100.76 -0.93 -8.89
N LEU A 970 -101.18 -1.19 -10.13
CA LEU A 970 -100.61 -0.53 -11.30
C LEU A 970 -100.75 1.00 -11.19
N LEU A 971 -99.85 1.76 -11.83
CA LEU A 971 -100.19 2.67 -12.94
C LEU A 971 -98.97 3.45 -13.49
N GLY A 972 -98.99 3.75 -14.79
CA GLY A 972 -98.32 4.92 -15.38
C GLY A 972 -96.89 4.75 -15.90
N GLY A 973 -96.68 5.18 -17.16
CA GLY A 973 -95.49 5.96 -17.53
C GLY A 973 -95.82 7.46 -17.41
N PRO A 974 -95.26 8.37 -18.24
CA PRO A 974 -94.23 8.18 -19.28
C PRO A 974 -93.09 9.24 -19.27
N GLY A 975 -92.05 9.00 -20.08
CA GLY A 975 -91.32 10.05 -20.82
C GLY A 975 -90.45 11.09 -20.07
N GLY A 976 -89.62 11.80 -20.85
CA GLY A 976 -88.96 13.05 -20.44
C GLY A 976 -87.50 12.94 -19.97
N GLY A 977 -86.58 13.48 -20.78
CA GLY A 977 -85.39 14.20 -20.28
C GLY A 977 -85.67 15.72 -20.27
N PRO A 978 -84.66 16.62 -20.29
CA PRO A 978 -83.21 16.37 -20.37
C PRO A 978 -82.34 17.16 -19.36
N GLY A 979 -81.03 16.88 -19.32
CA GLY A 979 -80.00 17.66 -18.59
C GLY A 979 -79.88 17.35 -17.08
N GLY A 980 -78.78 17.68 -16.40
CA GLY A 980 -77.53 18.28 -16.88
C GLY A 980 -76.39 18.28 -15.83
N ILE A 981 -75.16 18.33 -16.35
CA ILE A 981 -73.84 18.58 -15.71
C ILE A 981 -73.82 19.77 -14.71
N PRO A 982 -72.81 19.92 -13.80
CA PRO A 982 -72.18 18.97 -12.86
C PRO A 982 -72.14 19.52 -11.39
N GLY A 983 -71.58 18.74 -10.45
CA GLY A 983 -71.10 19.29 -9.16
C GLY A 983 -70.50 18.27 -8.19
N GLY A 984 -69.40 18.63 -7.52
CA GLY A 984 -68.89 17.99 -6.30
C GLY A 984 -68.47 19.08 -5.29
N PRO A 985 -67.77 18.78 -4.18
CA PRO A 985 -67.23 17.48 -3.74
C PRO A 985 -67.52 17.13 -2.23
N PHE A 986 -66.78 16.16 -1.67
CA PHE A 986 -66.55 15.79 -0.24
C PHE A 986 -67.42 14.71 0.48
N ALA A 987 -66.77 14.07 1.46
CA ALA A 987 -67.28 13.34 2.65
C ALA A 987 -67.80 11.86 2.59
N GLY A 988 -66.89 10.90 2.41
CA GLY A 988 -66.50 9.86 3.41
C GLY A 988 -67.44 8.78 4.05
N ARG A 989 -67.10 7.49 3.81
CA ARG A 989 -67.22 6.29 4.72
C ARG A 989 -68.67 5.76 5.04
N PRO A 990 -68.93 4.64 5.79
CA PRO A 990 -68.07 3.57 6.38
C PRO A 990 -68.58 2.07 6.34
N ALA A 991 -67.73 1.12 6.82
CA ALA A 991 -68.02 -0.17 7.54
C ALA A 991 -68.77 -1.34 6.80
N ALA A 992 -68.79 -2.61 7.27
CA ALA A 992 -68.42 -3.25 8.57
C ALA A 992 -67.85 -4.71 8.45
N GLY A 993 -67.50 -5.33 9.60
CA GLY A 993 -66.83 -6.66 9.78
C GLY A 993 -67.75 -7.87 10.03
N PRO A 994 -67.32 -8.94 10.76
CA PRO A 994 -66.61 -8.96 12.06
C PRO A 994 -65.21 -9.70 12.00
N ASP A 995 -64.58 -10.43 12.95
CA ASP A 995 -64.92 -11.02 14.28
C ASP A 995 -63.65 -11.25 15.21
N ALA A 996 -63.69 -12.15 16.22
CA ALA A 996 -62.76 -12.23 17.39
C ALA A 996 -62.23 -13.68 17.70
N PRO A 997 -61.62 -14.08 18.87
CA PRO A 997 -61.64 -13.55 20.26
C PRO A 997 -60.27 -13.19 20.93
N GLY A 998 -60.31 -12.65 22.17
CA GLY A 998 -59.15 -12.15 22.97
C GLY A 998 -58.82 -12.99 24.24
N PRO A 999 -58.36 -12.42 25.40
CA PRO A 999 -58.34 -11.00 25.86
C PRO A 999 -56.88 -10.44 26.01
N ASP A 1000 -56.33 -9.69 27.00
CA ASP A 1000 -56.69 -9.22 28.37
C ASP A 1000 -55.82 -7.96 28.79
N PRO A 1001 -55.80 -7.36 30.03
CA PRO A 1001 -56.28 -5.96 30.13
C PRO A 1001 -55.57 -4.90 31.05
N ILE A 1002 -55.99 -3.62 30.85
CA ILE A 1002 -56.26 -2.54 31.85
C ILE A 1002 -55.16 -1.55 32.35
N THR A 1003 -55.62 -0.44 32.96
CA THR A 1003 -55.15 0.96 32.80
C THR A 1003 -55.07 1.78 34.13
N ALA A 1004 -54.28 2.88 34.12
CA ALA A 1004 -54.54 4.21 34.75
C ALA A 1004 -54.11 4.62 36.21
N ALA A 1005 -53.88 5.94 36.34
CA ALA A 1005 -54.16 6.87 37.47
C ALA A 1005 -53.09 7.36 38.50
N HIS A 1006 -52.85 8.69 38.47
CA HIS A 1006 -52.61 9.70 39.55
C HIS A 1006 -51.40 9.64 40.56
N PRO A 1007 -51.06 10.78 41.25
CA PRO A 1007 -49.76 11.00 41.93
C PRO A 1007 -49.81 11.38 43.44
N LEU A 1008 -48.65 11.40 44.13
CA LEU A 1008 -48.33 12.34 45.25
C LEU A 1008 -46.83 12.31 45.65
N GLY A 1009 -46.29 13.43 46.16
CA GLY A 1009 -44.85 13.68 46.34
C GLY A 1009 -44.15 13.19 47.63
N GLY A 1010 -42.83 13.42 47.71
CA GLY A 1010 -42.03 13.25 48.94
C GLY A 1010 -40.53 13.03 48.66
N PRO A 1011 -39.59 13.48 49.53
CA PRO A 1011 -38.35 14.10 49.02
C PRO A 1011 -37.00 13.60 49.59
N ALA A 1012 -35.95 13.68 48.76
CA ALA A 1012 -34.56 13.94 49.19
C ALA A 1012 -33.72 14.57 48.06
N GLN A 1013 -32.77 15.44 48.42
CA GLN A 1013 -31.77 16.14 47.57
C GLN A 1013 -30.34 15.73 48.05
N PRO A 1014 -29.18 16.17 47.48
CA PRO A 1014 -28.92 17.30 46.55
C PRO A 1014 -27.93 16.95 45.38
N ARG A 1015 -27.31 17.83 44.54
CA ARG A 1015 -27.28 19.31 44.33
C ARG A 1015 -26.78 19.64 42.89
N THR A 1016 -27.19 20.80 42.33
CA THR A 1016 -26.52 21.75 41.38
C THR A 1016 -25.33 21.33 40.48
N GLY A 1017 -25.12 21.85 39.25
CA GLY A 1017 -25.88 22.83 38.42
C GLY A 1017 -24.97 23.80 37.59
N ALA A 1018 -25.56 24.46 36.57
CA ALA A 1018 -25.06 25.64 35.80
C ALA A 1018 -24.04 25.48 34.62
N ILE A 1019 -23.96 26.56 33.82
CA ILE A 1019 -23.31 26.79 32.49
C ILE A 1019 -22.59 28.17 32.60
N PRO A 1020 -21.34 28.42 32.13
CA PRO A 1020 -21.04 28.80 30.72
C PRO A 1020 -19.59 28.54 30.17
N LEU A 1021 -19.35 29.08 28.96
CA LEU A 1021 -18.10 29.20 28.16
C LEU A 1021 -17.02 30.12 28.83
N PRO A 1022 -15.74 30.27 28.35
CA PRO A 1022 -15.14 29.92 27.04
C PRO A 1022 -13.68 29.33 27.05
N VAL A 1023 -13.02 29.35 25.87
CA VAL A 1023 -11.60 29.05 25.48
C VAL A 1023 -10.59 30.00 26.19
N PRO A 1024 -9.26 29.73 26.46
CA PRO A 1024 -8.26 29.11 25.54
C PRO A 1024 -6.95 28.41 26.08
N VAL A 1025 -6.14 27.87 25.14
CA VAL A 1025 -4.63 27.68 25.13
C VAL A 1025 -3.90 26.87 26.23
N GLY A 1026 -2.95 25.97 25.83
CA GLY A 1026 -1.84 25.56 26.74
C GLY A 1026 -0.96 24.33 26.42
N ALA A 1027 0.22 24.54 25.83
CA ALA A 1027 1.50 23.79 26.00
C ALA A 1027 1.64 22.27 25.64
N ARG A 1028 2.89 21.76 25.74
CA ARG A 1028 3.44 20.49 25.20
C ARG A 1028 4.19 19.65 26.27
N HIS A 1029 4.63 18.43 25.88
CA HIS A 1029 5.73 17.59 26.44
C HIS A 1029 5.42 16.72 27.68
N PRO A 1030 6.24 15.67 28.01
CA PRO A 1030 7.37 15.05 27.28
C PRO A 1030 7.31 13.50 27.13
N VAL A 1031 8.38 12.94 26.56
CA VAL A 1031 8.74 11.50 26.40
C VAL A 1031 9.06 10.81 27.74
N PRO A 1032 8.76 9.51 27.93
CA PRO A 1032 9.24 8.71 29.07
C PRO A 1032 10.65 8.13 28.85
N ALA A 1033 11.47 8.08 29.90
CA ALA A 1033 12.85 7.58 29.87
C ALA A 1033 13.01 6.17 30.48
N HIS A 1034 14.14 5.52 30.19
CA HIS A 1034 14.56 4.24 30.78
C HIS A 1034 14.93 4.35 32.27
N GLN A 1035 14.62 3.31 33.05
CA GLN A 1035 15.39 2.89 34.24
C GLN A 1035 15.36 1.35 34.41
N PRO A 1036 16.28 0.74 35.18
CA PRO A 1036 16.72 -0.63 34.95
C PRO A 1036 16.11 -1.68 35.90
N GLY A 1037 16.33 -2.96 35.59
CA GLY A 1037 15.75 -4.10 36.29
C GLY A 1037 16.54 -4.61 37.51
N GLY A 1038 15.97 -5.63 38.16
CA GLY A 1038 16.60 -6.39 39.25
C GLY A 1038 16.37 -7.90 39.09
N ALA A 1039 17.35 -8.70 39.50
CA ALA A 1039 17.33 -10.16 39.32
C ALA A 1039 17.03 -10.94 40.61
N ARG A 1040 16.47 -12.14 40.48
CA ARG A 1040 16.45 -13.20 41.51
C ARG A 1040 16.40 -14.59 40.84
N VAL A 1041 16.74 -15.64 41.60
CA VAL A 1041 17.32 -16.91 41.09
C VAL A 1041 16.64 -18.14 41.72
N ALA A 1042 16.34 -19.16 40.88
CA ALA A 1042 16.20 -20.63 41.10
C ALA A 1042 15.49 -21.19 42.38
N ALA A 1043 15.11 -22.47 42.54
CA ALA A 1043 15.18 -23.70 41.73
C ALA A 1043 13.88 -24.53 41.98
N HIS A 1044 13.70 -25.86 41.79
CA HIS A 1044 14.49 -27.03 41.33
C HIS A 1044 13.50 -28.09 40.79
N GLY A 1045 13.96 -29.22 40.20
CA GLY A 1045 13.09 -30.38 39.89
C GLY A 1045 13.74 -31.39 38.92
N ASP A 1046 13.80 -32.66 39.29
CA ASP A 1046 14.78 -33.63 38.77
C ASP A 1046 14.20 -34.89 38.10
N ASN A 1047 14.77 -35.28 36.95
CA ASN A 1047 15.44 -36.57 36.57
C ASN A 1047 14.99 -37.94 37.17
N PRO A 1048 15.40 -39.11 36.58
CA PRO A 1048 15.60 -39.55 35.18
C PRO A 1048 14.86 -40.94 34.93
N PRO A 1049 15.14 -41.84 33.93
CA PRO A 1049 16.40 -42.57 33.62
C PRO A 1049 16.67 -42.78 32.09
N THR A 1050 17.46 -43.80 31.67
CA THR A 1050 18.26 -43.80 30.41
C THR A 1050 18.23 -45.06 29.51
N THR A 1051 18.24 -44.85 28.17
CA THR A 1051 18.90 -45.68 27.09
C THR A 1051 18.34 -47.10 26.76
N PRO A 1052 18.66 -47.76 25.62
CA PRO A 1052 19.72 -47.47 24.62
C PRO A 1052 19.36 -47.58 23.09
N LEU A 1053 20.40 -47.34 22.25
CA LEU A 1053 20.58 -47.65 20.81
C LEU A 1053 19.81 -46.83 19.74
N GLY A 1054 20.58 -46.19 18.84
CA GLY A 1054 20.13 -45.53 17.60
C GLY A 1054 21.20 -44.59 17.04
N GLY A 1055 21.79 -44.91 15.87
CA GLY A 1055 22.96 -44.21 15.32
C GLY A 1055 22.67 -43.20 14.19
N LEU A 1056 23.66 -42.34 13.91
CA LEU A 1056 23.66 -41.29 12.87
C LEU A 1056 23.58 -41.83 11.43
N PRO A 1057 23.18 -40.97 10.47
CA PRO A 1057 23.92 -40.89 9.20
C PRO A 1057 24.27 -39.45 8.75
N MET A 1058 25.34 -39.35 7.96
CA MET A 1058 25.75 -38.16 7.19
C MET A 1058 25.21 -38.23 5.74
N PRO A 1059 25.07 -37.09 5.02
CA PRO A 1059 24.86 -37.09 3.57
C PRO A 1059 26.16 -37.35 2.79
N LEU A 1060 26.04 -37.89 1.56
CA LEU A 1060 27.14 -38.39 0.72
C LEU A 1060 27.20 -37.74 -0.68
N LEU A 1061 28.29 -38.03 -1.40
CA LEU A 1061 28.59 -37.58 -2.77
C LEU A 1061 27.69 -38.21 -3.86
N PRO A 1062 27.61 -37.60 -5.06
CA PRO A 1062 27.03 -38.24 -6.25
C PRO A 1062 27.89 -39.38 -6.82
N PRO A 1063 27.32 -40.29 -7.65
CA PRO A 1063 27.98 -41.52 -8.08
C PRO A 1063 28.82 -41.39 -9.36
N ALA A 1064 29.70 -42.37 -9.58
CA ALA A 1064 30.40 -42.63 -10.84
C ALA A 1064 30.30 -44.12 -11.22
N GLY A 1065 30.31 -44.44 -12.52
CA GLY A 1065 30.13 -45.80 -13.04
C GLY A 1065 31.18 -46.20 -14.09
N ALA A 1066 32.03 -47.15 -13.71
CA ALA A 1066 32.95 -48.02 -14.48
C ALA A 1066 33.27 -47.72 -15.97
N GLY A 1067 34.57 -47.61 -16.29
CA GLY A 1067 35.08 -47.71 -17.67
C GLY A 1067 36.60 -47.53 -17.80
N ALA A 1068 37.38 -48.63 -17.84
CA ALA A 1068 38.84 -48.70 -18.03
C ALA A 1068 39.23 -50.14 -18.43
N PRO A 1069 40.49 -50.49 -18.83
CA PRO A 1069 41.74 -49.70 -18.92
C PRO A 1069 42.44 -49.95 -20.30
N PRO A 1070 43.79 -50.09 -20.46
CA PRO A 1070 44.96 -49.35 -19.94
C PRO A 1070 45.90 -48.79 -21.07
N ALA A 1071 46.88 -47.93 -20.73
CA ALA A 1071 48.33 -48.12 -21.00
C ALA A 1071 49.17 -46.81 -20.96
N GLY A 1072 50.39 -46.88 -20.39
CA GLY A 1072 51.55 -46.04 -20.75
C GLY A 1072 51.72 -44.65 -20.11
N GLY A 1073 52.84 -44.45 -19.40
CA GLY A 1073 53.52 -43.14 -19.23
C GLY A 1073 54.88 -43.16 -19.95
N PRO A 1074 55.91 -42.36 -19.58
CA PRO A 1074 55.97 -41.30 -18.58
C PRO A 1074 56.56 -39.95 -19.14
N ALA A 1075 56.92 -39.00 -18.26
CA ALA A 1075 57.78 -37.84 -18.60
C ALA A 1075 59.29 -38.21 -18.52
N PRO A 1076 60.22 -37.43 -19.14
CA PRO A 1076 61.03 -36.50 -18.33
C PRO A 1076 61.64 -35.25 -19.04
N ALA A 1077 62.41 -34.49 -18.24
CA ALA A 1077 63.58 -33.58 -18.47
C ALA A 1077 64.40 -33.64 -19.80
N TRP A 1078 65.25 -32.66 -20.22
CA TRP A 1078 65.75 -31.36 -19.67
C TRP A 1078 66.40 -30.44 -20.79
N GLN A 1079 67.08 -29.35 -20.37
CA GLN A 1079 67.91 -28.33 -21.09
C GLN A 1079 68.98 -28.86 -22.11
N PRO A 1080 69.63 -28.07 -23.05
CA PRO A 1080 70.30 -26.75 -22.84
C PRO A 1080 70.38 -25.74 -24.05
N ARG A 1081 71.46 -24.92 -24.13
CA ARG A 1081 71.66 -23.67 -24.92
C ARG A 1081 72.63 -23.78 -26.14
N PHE A 1082 72.56 -22.75 -27.03
CA PHE A 1082 73.64 -22.08 -27.84
C PHE A 1082 73.69 -22.21 -29.39
N ALA A 1083 73.44 -21.06 -30.08
CA ALA A 1083 74.22 -20.44 -31.19
C ALA A 1083 74.47 -21.20 -32.54
N PRO A 1084 75.16 -20.61 -33.56
CA PRO A 1084 74.96 -19.33 -34.29
C PRO A 1084 74.96 -19.49 -35.85
N GLY A 1085 74.83 -18.41 -36.64
CA GLY A 1085 75.32 -18.37 -38.05
C GLY A 1085 74.54 -17.49 -39.06
N ALA A 1086 75.20 -16.98 -40.10
CA ALA A 1086 74.65 -16.17 -41.21
C ALA A 1086 75.41 -16.43 -42.54
N PRO A 1087 74.90 -15.97 -43.71
CA PRO A 1087 75.76 -15.24 -44.67
C PRO A 1087 75.08 -14.10 -45.49
N GLY A 1088 75.87 -13.28 -46.20
CA GLY A 1088 75.47 -12.25 -47.20
C GLY A 1088 75.63 -12.74 -48.67
N PRO A 1089 76.03 -11.93 -49.68
CA PRO A 1089 76.51 -10.51 -49.67
C PRO A 1089 76.12 -9.57 -50.88
N PHE A 1090 76.56 -8.29 -50.83
CA PHE A 1090 76.86 -7.27 -51.89
C PHE A 1090 75.77 -6.78 -52.90
N VAL A 1091 75.47 -5.46 -53.13
CA VAL A 1091 76.25 -4.18 -53.33
C VAL A 1091 76.83 -4.07 -54.77
N PRO A 1092 76.72 -2.94 -55.55
CA PRO A 1092 76.65 -1.48 -55.22
C PRO A 1092 75.32 -0.80 -55.69
N GLY A 1093 75.10 0.53 -55.89
CA GLY A 1093 75.81 1.84 -55.77
C GLY A 1093 75.04 2.94 -56.58
N GLY A 1094 75.26 4.27 -56.55
CA GLY A 1094 76.18 5.19 -55.84
C GLY A 1094 76.00 6.68 -56.29
N ALA A 1095 76.96 7.58 -55.99
CA ALA A 1095 77.08 9.03 -56.36
C ALA A 1095 76.22 10.09 -55.59
N VAL A 1096 76.72 11.35 -55.51
CA VAL A 1096 76.23 12.45 -54.63
C VAL A 1096 76.49 13.84 -55.24
N PRO A 1097 75.70 14.89 -54.91
CA PRO A 1097 76.15 16.04 -54.06
C PRO A 1097 75.01 16.60 -53.15
N THR A 1098 75.15 17.46 -52.12
CA THR A 1098 76.24 18.04 -51.26
C THR A 1098 75.61 18.63 -49.95
N GLY A 1099 76.41 19.09 -48.97
CA GLY A 1099 75.95 19.75 -47.71
C GLY A 1099 76.04 21.29 -47.70
N PRO A 1100 76.02 22.01 -46.54
CA PRO A 1100 76.61 21.60 -45.23
C PRO A 1100 75.71 21.74 -43.96
N GLY A 1101 76.20 21.28 -42.78
CA GLY A 1101 75.64 21.50 -41.41
C GLY A 1101 76.42 22.58 -40.61
N PRO A 1102 76.54 22.60 -39.25
CA PRO A 1102 76.07 21.71 -38.15
C PRO A 1102 75.13 22.47 -37.15
N GLY A 1103 74.88 22.17 -35.84
CA GLY A 1103 75.12 21.03 -34.91
C GLY A 1103 75.27 21.46 -33.40
N ALA A 1104 75.46 20.48 -32.49
CA ALA A 1104 75.85 20.59 -31.05
C ALA A 1104 74.82 21.04 -29.97
N VAL A 1105 75.22 20.99 -28.67
CA VAL A 1105 74.38 21.12 -27.44
C VAL A 1105 75.09 22.02 -26.34
N PRO A 1106 74.80 22.03 -25.00
CA PRO A 1106 74.74 23.24 -24.11
C PRO A 1106 76.09 23.53 -23.31
N PRO A 1107 76.22 24.27 -22.15
CA PRO A 1107 75.23 24.92 -21.22
C PRO A 1107 75.63 26.23 -20.43
N VAL A 1108 74.78 26.65 -19.44
CA VAL A 1108 75.08 27.21 -18.08
C VAL A 1108 75.44 28.73 -17.81
N VAL A 1109 74.56 29.43 -17.04
CA VAL A 1109 74.75 30.33 -15.82
C VAL A 1109 75.58 31.66 -15.98
N PRO A 1110 75.31 32.84 -15.33
CA PRO A 1110 74.95 33.06 -13.90
C PRO A 1110 73.95 34.19 -13.47
N ASP A 1111 73.50 34.06 -12.20
CA ASP A 1111 73.14 35.04 -11.13
C ASP A 1111 72.09 36.19 -11.28
N GLY A 1112 71.50 36.58 -10.12
CA GLY A 1112 70.41 37.57 -9.94
C GLY A 1112 70.87 38.89 -9.27
N PRO A 1113 70.13 39.53 -8.31
CA PRO A 1113 68.91 39.10 -7.57
C PRO A 1113 67.72 40.11 -7.63
N GLY A 1114 66.59 39.79 -6.97
CA GLY A 1114 65.48 40.76 -6.76
C GLY A 1114 64.19 40.19 -6.18
N VAL A 1115 63.99 40.36 -4.86
CA VAL A 1115 62.79 40.06 -4.02
C VAL A 1115 62.74 41.22 -3.00
N PRO A 1116 61.59 41.80 -2.58
CA PRO A 1116 60.24 41.24 -2.43
C PRO A 1116 59.15 42.01 -3.26
N GLU A 1117 57.83 42.08 -2.98
CA GLU A 1117 56.94 41.73 -1.83
C GLU A 1117 55.47 41.51 -2.30
N ALA A 1118 54.58 41.11 -1.37
CA ALA A 1118 53.10 41.14 -1.41
C ALA A 1118 52.60 41.57 0.00
N PRO A 1119 51.33 41.95 0.28
CA PRO A 1119 50.08 41.64 -0.45
C PRO A 1119 49.05 42.81 -0.49
N GLU A 1120 47.75 42.48 -0.36
CA GLU A 1120 46.55 43.31 -0.06
C GLU A 1120 45.57 43.69 -1.19
N ASP A 1121 44.44 42.98 -1.18
CA ASP A 1121 43.07 43.37 -1.60
C ASP A 1121 42.36 43.86 -0.30
N PRO A 1122 41.35 44.79 -0.26
CA PRO A 1122 40.22 44.89 -1.21
C PRO A 1122 39.65 46.31 -1.52
N GLY A 1123 38.69 46.41 -2.45
CA GLY A 1123 37.83 47.62 -2.56
C GLY A 1123 36.81 47.68 -3.72
N VAL A 1124 35.52 47.82 -3.40
CA VAL A 1124 34.40 48.02 -4.36
C VAL A 1124 34.12 49.52 -4.60
N PRO A 1125 33.83 49.94 -5.85
CA PRO A 1125 32.85 51.02 -6.08
C PRO A 1125 31.78 50.70 -7.17
N PRO A 1126 30.64 51.45 -7.23
CA PRO A 1126 29.45 51.09 -8.03
C PRO A 1126 29.16 52.01 -9.27
N ALA A 1127 28.06 51.72 -9.98
CA ALA A 1127 27.49 52.53 -11.07
C ALA A 1127 26.80 53.83 -10.58
N PRO A 1128 26.56 54.82 -11.48
CA PRO A 1128 25.16 55.12 -11.85
C PRO A 1128 24.93 55.77 -13.26
N GLY A 1129 23.66 56.00 -13.64
CA GLY A 1129 23.28 57.21 -14.41
C GLY A 1129 22.42 57.03 -15.68
N ILE A 1130 21.28 57.73 -15.75
CA ILE A 1130 20.40 57.90 -16.94
C ILE A 1130 20.16 59.40 -17.17
N PRO A 1131 20.08 59.86 -18.44
CA PRO A 1131 19.17 60.95 -18.82
C PRO A 1131 18.30 60.62 -20.06
N GLY A 1132 17.27 61.42 -20.36
CA GLY A 1132 16.43 61.25 -21.57
C GLY A 1132 15.39 62.37 -21.78
N SER A 1133 14.57 62.23 -22.85
CA SER A 1133 13.52 63.19 -23.30
C SER A 1133 14.07 64.50 -23.94
N VAL A 1134 13.46 65.18 -24.92
CA VAL A 1134 12.02 65.39 -25.23
C VAL A 1134 11.73 65.68 -26.74
N ALA A 1135 10.48 65.41 -27.16
CA ALA A 1135 9.64 66.13 -28.16
C ALA A 1135 9.94 66.17 -29.69
N GLY A 1136 8.87 65.90 -30.49
CA GLY A 1136 8.75 66.25 -31.93
C GLY A 1136 7.74 65.37 -32.71
N GLY A 1137 6.60 65.92 -33.16
CA GLY A 1137 5.57 65.22 -33.97
C GLY A 1137 5.64 65.50 -35.49
N PRO A 1138 4.65 65.10 -36.34
CA PRO A 1138 3.26 64.75 -36.03
C PRO A 1138 2.76 63.37 -36.56
N MET A 1139 1.47 63.08 -36.39
CA MET A 1139 0.81 61.81 -36.74
C MET A 1139 0.19 61.75 -38.15
N VAL A 1140 0.16 60.55 -38.74
CA VAL A 1140 -0.88 60.09 -39.70
C VAL A 1140 -1.31 58.67 -39.28
N THR A 1141 -2.58 58.33 -39.50
CA THR A 1141 -3.25 57.16 -38.89
C THR A 1141 -3.10 55.86 -39.67
N GLY A 1142 -2.80 54.76 -38.96
CA GLY A 1142 -3.00 53.38 -39.40
C GLY A 1142 -3.66 52.55 -38.28
N PRO A 1143 -4.32 51.41 -38.58
CA PRO A 1143 -4.99 50.59 -37.57
C PRO A 1143 -4.00 49.94 -36.60
N MET A 1144 -4.41 49.80 -35.33
CA MET A 1144 -3.58 49.17 -34.30
C MET A 1144 -3.27 47.71 -34.62
N PRO A 1145 -2.06 47.21 -34.32
CA PRO A 1145 -1.85 45.79 -34.05
C PRO A 1145 -2.73 45.37 -32.87
N GLN A 1146 -3.37 44.22 -32.97
CA GLN A 1146 -4.05 43.61 -31.83
C GLN A 1146 -3.00 43.18 -30.78
N ALA A 1147 -3.42 43.08 -29.52
CA ALA A 1147 -2.55 42.56 -28.46
C ALA A 1147 -2.09 41.13 -28.81
N PRO A 1148 -0.87 40.72 -28.41
CA PRO A 1148 -0.48 39.32 -28.55
C PRO A 1148 -1.46 38.44 -27.79
N ASP A 1149 -2.06 37.46 -28.48
CA ASP A 1149 -2.99 36.52 -27.86
C ASP A 1149 -2.35 35.86 -26.63
N ALA A 1150 -3.11 35.81 -25.54
CA ALA A 1150 -2.66 35.13 -24.34
C ALA A 1150 -2.50 33.63 -24.64
N VAL A 1151 -1.25 33.15 -24.62
CA VAL A 1151 -0.94 31.71 -24.71
C VAL A 1151 -1.83 30.98 -23.70
N PRO A 1152 -2.68 30.03 -24.14
CA PRO A 1152 -3.60 29.37 -23.22
C PRO A 1152 -2.80 28.63 -22.16
N LEU A 1153 -2.99 29.01 -20.89
CA LEU A 1153 -2.45 28.30 -19.74
C LEU A 1153 -3.00 26.87 -19.76
N ILE A 1154 -2.18 25.93 -20.24
CA ILE A 1154 -2.48 24.50 -20.22
C ILE A 1154 -2.55 24.09 -18.75
N GLN A 1155 -3.77 24.02 -18.22
CA GLN A 1155 -4.03 23.55 -16.86
C GLN A 1155 -3.46 22.14 -16.71
N PRO A 1156 -2.65 21.86 -15.68
CA PRO A 1156 -2.13 20.53 -15.45
C PRO A 1156 -3.26 19.50 -15.38
N THR A 1157 -3.01 18.35 -15.98
CA THR A 1157 -3.95 17.23 -16.08
C THR A 1157 -3.38 16.03 -15.34
N VAL A 1158 -4.24 15.36 -14.59
CA VAL A 1158 -3.96 14.09 -13.91
C VAL A 1158 -4.72 13.00 -14.66
N THR A 1159 -3.99 12.06 -15.25
CA THR A 1159 -4.54 10.79 -15.74
C THR A 1159 -4.13 9.68 -14.79
N TYR A 1160 -4.94 8.64 -14.65
CA TYR A 1160 -4.53 7.43 -13.93
C TYR A 1160 -5.13 6.17 -14.53
N THR A 1161 -4.46 5.04 -14.32
CA THR A 1161 -4.97 3.71 -14.66
C THR A 1161 -4.98 2.84 -13.40
N VAL A 1162 -5.89 1.87 -13.39
CA VAL A 1162 -6.05 0.87 -12.33
C VAL A 1162 -5.81 -0.51 -12.94
N SER A 1163 -5.03 -1.35 -12.27
CA SER A 1163 -4.67 -2.68 -12.76
C SER A 1163 -4.49 -3.67 -11.60
N ARG A 1164 -4.64 -4.98 -11.87
CA ARG A 1164 -4.65 -6.01 -10.82
C ARG A 1164 -3.26 -6.65 -10.65
N SER A 1165 -2.54 -6.32 -9.58
CA SER A 1165 -1.14 -6.75 -9.35
C SER A 1165 -1.03 -8.03 -8.51
N GLY A 1166 -1.53 -9.14 -9.06
CA GLY A 1166 -1.23 -10.49 -8.56
C GLY A 1166 -2.37 -11.17 -7.79
N TRP A 1167 -2.78 -12.35 -8.29
CA TRP A 1167 -4.01 -13.04 -7.87
C TRP A 1167 -4.01 -13.54 -6.40
N ARG A 1168 -2.83 -13.73 -5.79
CA ARG A 1168 -2.68 -14.27 -4.42
C ARG A 1168 -2.66 -13.24 -3.28
N ARG A 1169 -2.63 -11.92 -3.56
CA ARG A 1169 -2.45 -10.87 -2.53
C ARG A 1169 -3.49 -9.75 -2.54
N ARG A 1170 -4.53 -9.84 -3.37
CA ARG A 1170 -5.57 -8.78 -3.52
C ARG A 1170 -4.99 -7.38 -3.73
N THR A 1171 -3.83 -7.29 -4.38
CA THR A 1171 -3.12 -6.03 -4.60
C THR A 1171 -3.61 -5.39 -5.90
N MET A 1172 -3.82 -4.08 -5.84
CA MET A 1172 -4.25 -3.22 -6.94
C MET A 1172 -3.16 -2.20 -7.21
N ARG A 1173 -2.69 -2.14 -8.46
CA ARG A 1173 -1.70 -1.18 -8.93
C ARG A 1173 -2.40 0.01 -9.56
N VAL A 1174 -2.21 1.19 -8.97
CA VAL A 1174 -2.66 2.47 -9.52
C VAL A 1174 -1.44 3.21 -10.06
N GLN A 1175 -1.49 3.58 -11.33
CA GLN A 1175 -0.44 4.38 -11.98
C GLN A 1175 -1.02 5.76 -12.32
N VAL A 1176 -0.45 6.82 -11.74
CA VAL A 1176 -0.91 8.21 -11.88
C VAL A 1176 0.14 9.00 -12.67
N ARG A 1177 -0.29 9.72 -13.69
CA ARG A 1177 0.56 10.59 -14.54
C ARG A 1177 0.03 12.01 -14.53
N THR A 1178 0.90 12.95 -14.15
CA THR A 1178 0.62 14.39 -14.11
C THR A 1178 1.33 15.08 -15.29
N SER A 1179 0.74 16.13 -15.86
CA SER A 1179 1.36 16.94 -16.93
C SER A 1179 1.99 18.25 -16.44
N GLY A 1180 1.95 18.52 -15.13
CA GLY A 1180 2.48 19.73 -14.51
C GLY A 1180 2.27 19.71 -12.99
N PRO A 1181 2.37 20.87 -12.30
CA PRO A 1181 2.17 20.97 -10.86
C PRO A 1181 0.73 20.61 -10.45
N VAL A 1182 0.58 19.75 -9.43
CA VAL A 1182 -0.72 19.32 -8.89
C VAL A 1182 -0.68 19.16 -7.37
N GLY A 1183 -1.83 19.40 -6.73
CA GLY A 1183 -2.01 19.25 -5.28
C GLY A 1183 -2.05 17.80 -4.81
N GLU A 1184 -2.32 17.62 -3.52
CA GLU A 1184 -2.46 16.30 -2.89
C GLU A 1184 -3.67 15.54 -3.44
N LEU A 1185 -3.47 14.26 -3.77
CA LEU A 1185 -4.47 13.35 -4.34
C LEU A 1185 -4.69 12.16 -3.41
N ILE A 1186 -5.94 11.74 -3.24
CA ILE A 1186 -6.35 10.64 -2.38
C ILE A 1186 -7.11 9.60 -3.20
N LEU A 1187 -6.70 8.34 -3.06
CA LEU A 1187 -7.41 7.20 -3.64
C LEU A 1187 -8.52 6.76 -2.68
N PHE A 1188 -9.77 6.92 -3.09
CA PHE A 1188 -10.95 6.52 -2.35
C PHE A 1188 -11.54 5.22 -2.88
N ALA A 1189 -12.15 4.43 -2.00
CA ALA A 1189 -12.88 3.22 -2.37
C ALA A 1189 -14.23 3.06 -1.66
N ARG A 1190 -15.19 2.47 -2.38
CA ARG A 1190 -16.57 2.27 -1.94
C ARG A 1190 -17.02 0.83 -2.25
N PRO A 1191 -17.63 0.10 -1.30
CA PRO A 1191 -18.22 -1.21 -1.58
C PRO A 1191 -19.34 -1.14 -2.63
N GLY A 1192 -19.37 -2.13 -3.52
CA GLY A 1192 -20.26 -2.19 -4.69
C GLY A 1192 -19.55 -1.81 -6.00
N THR A 1193 -20.30 -1.86 -7.10
CA THR A 1193 -19.81 -1.60 -8.47
C THR A 1193 -19.84 -0.13 -8.89
N ALA A 1194 -19.90 0.80 -7.94
CA ALA A 1194 -20.04 2.23 -8.19
C ALA A 1194 -18.86 3.02 -7.58
N PRO A 1195 -17.94 3.57 -8.40
CA PRO A 1195 -16.84 4.39 -7.90
C PRO A 1195 -17.33 5.66 -7.18
N PRO A 1196 -16.72 6.04 -6.04
CA PRO A 1196 -17.22 7.12 -5.20
C PRO A 1196 -17.13 8.48 -5.88
N ARG A 1197 -18.15 9.32 -5.69
CA ARG A 1197 -18.26 10.64 -6.34
C ARG A 1197 -17.70 11.78 -5.50
N ALA A 1198 -17.60 11.59 -4.19
CA ALA A 1198 -16.99 12.53 -3.25
C ALA A 1198 -16.30 11.77 -2.10
N ALA A 1199 -15.36 12.44 -1.41
CA ALA A 1199 -14.64 11.88 -0.26
C ALA A 1199 -15.57 11.38 0.87
N ALA A 1200 -16.74 12.01 1.03
CA ALA A 1200 -17.74 11.64 2.04
C ALA A 1200 -18.47 10.30 1.76
N GLU A 1201 -18.30 9.69 0.57
CA GLU A 1201 -18.97 8.44 0.19
C GLU A 1201 -18.08 7.18 0.35
N ALA A 1202 -16.84 7.33 0.84
CA ALA A 1202 -15.80 6.31 0.69
C ALA A 1202 -14.75 6.26 1.80
N HIS A 1203 -13.98 5.17 1.80
CA HIS A 1203 -12.80 4.99 2.62
C HIS A 1203 -11.54 5.45 1.87
N GLU A 1204 -10.62 6.13 2.56
CA GLU A 1204 -9.30 6.48 2.04
C GLU A 1204 -8.40 5.23 2.02
N LEU A 1205 -7.92 4.82 0.84
CA LEU A 1205 -7.00 3.69 0.65
C LEU A 1205 -5.53 4.11 0.61
N SER A 1206 -5.24 5.26 0.01
CA SER A 1206 -3.87 5.73 -0.19
C SER A 1206 -3.83 7.22 -0.52
N ARG A 1207 -2.69 7.85 -0.24
CA ARG A 1207 -2.50 9.30 -0.28
C ARG A 1207 -1.22 9.63 -1.05
N LEU A 1208 -1.34 10.53 -2.01
CA LEU A 1208 -0.28 10.98 -2.90
C LEU A 1208 0.02 12.44 -2.57
N ALA A 1209 1.19 12.67 -1.97
CA ALA A 1209 1.70 14.02 -1.74
C ALA A 1209 1.73 14.83 -3.06
N ALA A 1210 1.65 16.15 -2.96
CA ALA A 1210 1.72 17.06 -4.11
C ALA A 1210 2.99 16.84 -4.98
N VAL A 1211 2.97 17.42 -6.18
CA VAL A 1211 4.10 17.40 -7.12
C VAL A 1211 4.17 18.72 -7.85
N ASP A 1212 5.36 19.34 -7.92
CA ASP A 1212 5.54 20.65 -8.57
C ASP A 1212 5.83 20.55 -10.09
N GLN A 1213 5.94 19.33 -10.62
CA GLN A 1213 6.29 19.05 -12.02
C GLN A 1213 5.58 17.80 -12.54
N ALA A 1214 5.59 17.65 -13.87
CA ALA A 1214 5.06 16.46 -14.55
C ALA A 1214 5.80 15.19 -14.09
N VAL A 1215 5.06 14.20 -13.59
CA VAL A 1215 5.62 12.94 -13.08
C VAL A 1215 4.71 11.75 -13.41
N THR A 1216 5.26 10.55 -13.39
CA THR A 1216 4.48 9.31 -13.29
C THR A 1216 4.82 8.62 -11.98
N ARG A 1217 3.82 8.32 -11.14
CA ARG A 1217 3.97 7.54 -9.90
C ARG A 1217 3.14 6.26 -10.00
N THR A 1218 3.68 5.17 -9.47
CA THR A 1218 3.01 3.86 -9.42
C THR A 1218 2.90 3.43 -7.97
N ILE A 1219 1.72 2.99 -7.54
CA ILE A 1219 1.42 2.63 -6.16
C ILE A 1219 0.70 1.28 -6.16
N ASP A 1220 1.23 0.33 -5.40
CA ASP A 1220 0.56 -0.95 -5.11
C ASP A 1220 -0.20 -0.83 -3.79
N VAL A 1221 -1.50 -1.09 -3.83
CA VAL A 1221 -2.45 -0.92 -2.72
C VAL A 1221 -3.09 -2.27 -2.39
N THR A 1222 -3.01 -2.70 -1.14
CA THR A 1222 -3.52 -4.01 -0.71
C THR A 1222 -4.95 -3.92 -0.19
N LEU A 1223 -5.87 -4.73 -0.74
CA LEU A 1223 -7.28 -4.77 -0.35
C LEU A 1223 -7.57 -5.91 0.65
N ASP A 1224 -6.81 -5.94 1.74
CA ASP A 1224 -6.99 -6.93 2.82
C ASP A 1224 -8.30 -6.69 3.58
N GLY A 1225 -9.00 -7.78 3.90
CA GLY A 1225 -10.32 -7.74 4.56
C GLY A 1225 -11.51 -7.31 3.70
N ALA A 1226 -11.30 -6.69 2.52
CA ALA A 1226 -12.38 -6.19 1.67
C ALA A 1226 -13.33 -7.30 1.15
N GLN A 1227 -14.63 -7.06 1.18
CA GLN A 1227 -15.61 -7.83 0.40
C GLN A 1227 -15.85 -7.13 -0.95
N LEU A 1228 -15.31 -7.72 -2.01
CA LEU A 1228 -15.43 -7.22 -3.40
C LEU A 1228 -16.84 -7.54 -3.97
N PRO A 1229 -17.35 -6.80 -4.98
CA PRO A 1229 -16.67 -5.76 -5.75
C PRO A 1229 -16.55 -4.42 -5.02
N TRP A 1230 -15.46 -3.68 -5.26
CA TRP A 1230 -15.23 -2.31 -4.78
C TRP A 1230 -14.98 -1.35 -5.94
N GLY A 1231 -15.68 -0.22 -5.98
CA GLY A 1231 -15.42 0.88 -6.91
C GLY A 1231 -14.38 1.85 -6.33
N VAL A 1232 -13.39 2.26 -7.12
CA VAL A 1232 -12.27 3.10 -6.68
C VAL A 1232 -12.14 4.38 -7.51
N ARG A 1233 -11.85 5.53 -6.89
CA ARG A 1233 -11.62 6.80 -7.62
C ARG A 1233 -10.56 7.66 -6.95
N LEU A 1234 -9.70 8.27 -7.75
CA LEU A 1234 -8.68 9.22 -7.30
C LEU A 1234 -9.30 10.64 -7.26
N LEU A 1235 -9.33 11.29 -6.09
CA LEU A 1235 -9.93 12.61 -5.87
C LEU A 1235 -8.91 13.57 -5.22
N PRO A 1236 -9.03 14.91 -5.40
CA PRO A 1236 -8.17 15.87 -4.70
C PRO A 1236 -8.47 15.89 -3.19
N ALA A 1237 -7.44 16.13 -2.36
CA ALA A 1237 -7.57 16.23 -0.91
C ALA A 1237 -8.33 17.49 -0.43
N LEU A 1238 -8.36 18.54 -1.25
CA LEU A 1238 -9.08 19.78 -1.01
C LEU A 1238 -9.92 20.14 -2.24
N VAL A 1239 -11.07 20.78 -2.03
CA VAL A 1239 -11.90 21.34 -3.11
C VAL A 1239 -11.18 22.56 -3.69
N HIS A 1240 -10.40 22.35 -4.76
CA HIS A 1240 -9.52 23.37 -5.33
C HIS A 1240 -10.29 24.52 -6.02
N PRO A 1241 -10.11 25.78 -5.60
CA PRO A 1241 -10.38 26.92 -6.45
C PRO A 1241 -9.21 27.07 -7.45
N THR A 1242 -9.47 26.67 -8.70
CA THR A 1242 -8.59 26.78 -9.89
C THR A 1242 -7.24 26.02 -9.85
N GLY A 1243 -6.73 25.68 -11.04
CA GLY A 1243 -5.39 25.11 -11.24
C GLY A 1243 -5.35 23.99 -12.28
N TRP A 1244 -5.90 22.83 -11.92
CA TRP A 1244 -5.64 21.54 -12.58
C TRP A 1244 -6.87 20.62 -12.56
N THR A 1245 -6.89 19.57 -13.40
CA THR A 1245 -8.04 18.66 -13.56
C THR A 1245 -7.66 17.18 -13.50
N VAL A 1246 -8.61 16.31 -13.09
CA VAL A 1246 -8.45 14.84 -13.12
C VAL A 1246 -9.30 14.26 -14.25
N THR A 1247 -8.66 13.51 -15.14
CA THR A 1247 -9.32 12.67 -16.15
C THR A 1247 -9.46 11.26 -15.60
N HIS A 1248 -10.69 10.86 -15.28
CA HIS A 1248 -11.00 9.51 -14.81
C HIS A 1248 -11.10 8.52 -16.00
N PRO A 1249 -10.69 7.25 -15.82
CA PRO A 1249 -11.13 6.13 -16.65
C PRO A 1249 -12.66 5.94 -16.64
N ALA A 1250 -13.16 5.03 -17.47
CA ALA A 1250 -14.57 4.65 -17.42
C ALA A 1250 -14.92 4.01 -16.07
N ASP A 1251 -16.14 4.19 -15.59
CA ASP A 1251 -16.53 3.70 -14.25
C ASP A 1251 -16.47 2.16 -14.12
N GLU A 1252 -16.45 1.43 -15.23
CA GLU A 1252 -16.22 -0.02 -15.29
C GLU A 1252 -14.73 -0.42 -15.09
N ASP A 1253 -13.77 0.34 -15.64
CA ASP A 1253 -12.33 0.17 -15.39
C ASP A 1253 -11.95 0.45 -13.91
N LEU A 1254 -12.85 1.10 -13.19
CA LEU A 1254 -12.72 1.51 -11.79
C LEU A 1254 -13.36 0.53 -10.80
N VAL A 1255 -13.83 -0.64 -11.24
CA VAL A 1255 -14.37 -1.70 -10.36
C VAL A 1255 -13.38 -2.84 -10.16
N VAL A 1256 -13.00 -3.10 -8.91
CA VAL A 1256 -12.20 -4.27 -8.53
C VAL A 1256 -13.14 -5.41 -8.10
N HIS A 1257 -13.21 -6.46 -8.93
CA HIS A 1257 -14.05 -7.65 -8.74
C HIS A 1257 -13.43 -8.76 -7.88
#